data_AF-A0A5Z0XHK8-F1
#
_entry.id   AF-A0A5Z0XHK8-F1
#
_cell.length_a   1.000
_cell.length_b   1.000
_cell.length_c   1.000
_cell.angle_alpha   90.00
_cell.angle_beta   90.00
_cell.angle_gamma   90.00
#
_symmetry.space_group_name_H-M   'P 1'
#
loop_
_entity.id
_entity.type
_entity.pdbx_description
1 polymer ?
#
loop_
_entity_poly.entity_id
_entity_poly.type
_entity_poly.pdbx_seq_one_letter_code
_entity_poly.pdbx_strand_id
1 'polypeptide(L)'
;MSKKTKRQIEDEKDYGGRSLFDLIELEFSQGEENEQQNRELSEHREVTDNIERTSISSNTPSVDRQENSTIQLDNTREMGRVLSEHNQESRNVRSNDTSIATNTNGISNLGEQRSRQEERTGANRYGDTSRRANKSQSIHSDRTPNLFSFISRNDDERQGTDAARSYNQQSVLETAARNDGYERRSLKSGQKLDFVSDDEIYLGSLKDRFQKNLQAIKLSKTIEQENRYATKQEQEILNKFSGWGGIPQAFDHQNKEWEKEFKELISTLDYAEYEKAKTSTLDAFYTPKIIIDTIYQGLNQLGFNNDDHTKEIFEPSAGIGSFLSYAKNYSDKYHFTCVELDTISANILKHLHPNQTIYNKAFQHHLFDKPYDAFIGNPPFGQKKILDLNDPTLNKTSVHNYFIGNAIKNLKEDGIAAFVVSSYFLDSKNSTIRNFIAEQATFLGAVRLPNNAFKKRANTEVTTDIIFFKKGKDLNIDKSWLESVEYYDDRFDEAEKRGMHPDVFNDFRINEYFKNNPQNILGKMNIKSSQYGYSLECLDDGRDLKIALENFTKTLPKNIYKYQETKIKLSYYRIDRESPEYEKYSKTLSKLKDGNYFEYNNEIYMKIGSDDELVFSKPVLNEHDTRRIKKLIALRDQFNTLIEYEKNESSDLLVENQRKYLNKLYDEFVAKEGYLNRDANKKAFREDVEANKILALEKNYSSGISKSVALKEGIDPIAPSATKADIFFKRTINAQKEIKISTPKEALIASINEYGRIDLKFLETNLNQPLEETLKSLEQDKLIFKDHKNPANYVLAEKYLSGNVKAKHKEVKKLVEDGFNEFVNNLESLEQVLPKDLKAVDISISLGTTWIPIKYYKQFIEETLQITPKDYDLFLMEKTGEWSLKGFGYSLSSYIRSEYATERIGCFDLLEHGLLRKPIRIYDKKLDPSGKEIRELNPKET
;
A
#
# COMPACT_ATOMS: atom_id res chain seq x y z
N MET A 1 52.57 30.59 -63.46
CA MET A 1 51.59 29.64 -64.02
C MET A 1 51.30 28.57 -62.98
N SER A 2 50.03 28.25 -62.72
CA SER A 2 49.58 26.93 -62.25
C SER A 2 48.07 26.87 -62.43
N LYS A 3 47.56 25.95 -63.25
CA LYS A 3 46.11 25.74 -63.40
C LYS A 3 45.69 24.62 -62.45
N LYS A 4 44.98 24.96 -61.37
CA LYS A 4 44.19 23.98 -60.62
C LYS A 4 42.82 23.77 -61.27
N THR A 5 42.18 22.65 -60.96
CA THR A 5 41.10 22.07 -61.75
C THR A 5 39.70 22.46 -61.26
N LYS A 6 38.68 22.05 -62.04
CA LYS A 6 37.26 22.39 -61.86
C LYS A 6 36.68 22.15 -60.45
N ARG A 7 37.33 21.29 -59.66
CA ARG A 7 37.02 21.01 -58.24
C ARG A 7 37.33 22.15 -57.26
N GLN A 8 37.84 23.31 -57.70
CA GLN A 8 38.10 24.47 -56.83
C GLN A 8 37.19 25.67 -57.12
N ILE A 9 35.99 25.43 -57.66
CA ILE A 9 34.98 26.46 -57.96
C ILE A 9 33.62 26.08 -57.33
N GLU A 10 33.50 24.89 -56.72
CA GLU A 10 32.26 24.37 -56.14
C GLU A 10 32.25 24.41 -54.58
N ASP A 11 33.40 24.67 -53.94
CA ASP A 11 33.57 24.65 -52.47
C ASP A 11 33.14 25.97 -51.74
N GLU A 12 32.65 26.99 -52.45
CA GLU A 12 32.16 28.27 -51.86
C GLU A 12 30.66 28.51 -52.12
N LYS A 13 29.80 27.55 -51.75
CA LYS A 13 28.35 27.85 -51.62
C LYS A 13 27.48 26.95 -50.74
N ASP A 14 28.06 26.14 -49.85
CA ASP A 14 27.26 25.32 -48.93
C ASP A 14 27.11 25.98 -47.55
N TYR A 15 25.98 26.67 -47.38
CA TYR A 15 25.44 27.11 -46.09
C TYR A 15 23.98 26.64 -45.97
N GLY A 16 23.70 25.41 -46.40
CA GLY A 16 22.42 24.75 -46.14
C GLY A 16 22.32 24.29 -44.68
N GLY A 17 21.44 24.92 -43.89
CA GLY A 17 21.09 24.39 -42.57
C GLY A 17 20.41 23.02 -42.67
N ARG A 18 20.82 22.07 -41.84
CA ARG A 18 20.20 20.73 -41.79
C ARG A 18 18.80 20.82 -41.21
N SER A 19 17.86 20.05 -41.75
CA SER A 19 16.55 19.92 -41.14
C SER A 19 16.61 19.01 -39.91
N LEU A 20 15.63 19.15 -39.02
CA LEU A 20 15.42 18.21 -37.90
C LEU A 20 15.31 16.75 -38.38
N PHE A 21 14.86 16.51 -39.62
CA PHE A 21 14.74 15.18 -40.18
C PHE A 21 16.10 14.57 -40.55
N ASP A 22 16.99 15.35 -41.17
CA ASP A 22 18.35 14.90 -41.54
C ASP A 22 19.16 14.49 -40.30
N LEU A 23 18.98 15.21 -39.18
CA LEU A 23 19.61 14.90 -37.90
C LEU A 23 19.07 13.61 -37.26
N ILE A 24 17.80 13.29 -37.50
CA ILE A 24 17.17 12.05 -37.03
C ILE A 24 17.62 10.87 -37.91
N GLU A 25 17.61 11.00 -39.25
CA GLU A 25 18.08 9.95 -40.16
C GLU A 25 19.57 9.61 -39.97
N LEU A 26 20.41 10.58 -39.64
CA LEU A 26 21.85 10.35 -39.39
C LEU A 26 22.13 9.42 -38.21
N GLU A 27 21.30 9.41 -37.17
CA GLU A 27 21.47 8.48 -36.03
C GLU A 27 20.75 7.14 -36.27
N PHE A 28 19.57 7.15 -36.93
CA PHE A 28 18.88 5.92 -37.31
C PHE A 28 19.64 5.09 -38.37
N SER A 29 20.45 5.72 -39.22
CA SER A 29 21.30 5.03 -40.21
C SER A 29 22.62 4.47 -39.67
N GLN A 30 22.95 4.72 -38.40
CA GLN A 30 24.18 4.22 -37.74
C GLN A 30 23.90 3.32 -36.52
N GLY A 31 22.63 3.03 -36.21
CA GLY A 31 22.20 2.50 -34.91
C GLY A 31 21.86 1.01 -34.83
N GLU A 32 22.80 0.08 -35.06
CA GLU A 32 22.59 -1.33 -34.66
C GLU A 32 22.74 -1.57 -33.13
N GLU A 33 23.32 -0.62 -32.37
CA GLU A 33 23.61 -0.83 -30.93
C GLU A 33 22.59 -0.17 -29.96
N ASN A 34 21.69 0.70 -30.41
CA ASN A 34 20.80 1.48 -29.54
C ASN A 34 19.47 0.78 -29.11
N GLU A 35 19.36 -0.55 -29.26
CA GLU A 35 18.13 -1.32 -28.96
C GLU A 35 17.78 -1.40 -27.45
N GLN A 36 18.66 -0.93 -26.56
CA GLN A 36 18.48 -1.02 -25.10
C GLN A 36 17.78 0.20 -24.48
N GLN A 37 18.09 1.42 -24.94
CA GLN A 37 17.60 2.67 -24.32
C GLN A 37 16.11 2.96 -24.63
N ASN A 38 15.59 2.44 -25.74
CA ASN A 38 14.16 2.55 -26.08
C ASN A 38 13.25 1.64 -25.23
N ARG A 39 13.80 0.67 -24.49
CA ARG A 39 13.01 -0.28 -23.68
C ARG A 39 12.41 0.40 -22.45
N GLU A 40 13.26 1.11 -21.69
CA GLU A 40 12.86 1.84 -20.47
C GLU A 40 11.73 2.86 -20.74
N LEU A 41 11.78 3.55 -21.89
CA LEU A 41 10.76 4.50 -22.31
C LEU A 41 9.42 3.86 -22.71
N SER A 42 9.42 2.58 -23.11
CA SER A 42 8.20 1.83 -23.45
C SER A 42 7.53 1.23 -22.20
N GLU A 43 8.32 0.64 -21.30
CA GLU A 43 7.81 0.04 -20.06
C GLU A 43 7.20 1.07 -19.11
N HIS A 44 7.75 2.30 -19.08
CA HIS A 44 7.17 3.39 -18.27
C HIS A 44 5.80 3.90 -18.77
N ARG A 45 5.44 3.71 -20.05
CA ARG A 45 4.14 4.16 -20.60
C ARG A 45 3.00 3.18 -20.33
N GLU A 46 3.23 1.86 -20.48
CA GLU A 46 2.17 0.87 -20.22
C GLU A 46 1.69 0.87 -18.76
N VAL A 47 2.54 1.30 -17.81
CA VAL A 47 2.19 1.39 -16.39
C VAL A 47 1.30 2.61 -16.06
N THR A 48 1.41 3.73 -16.79
CA THR A 48 0.62 4.94 -16.50
C THR A 48 -0.77 4.92 -17.14
N ASP A 49 -0.90 4.43 -18.38
CA ASP A 49 -2.15 4.56 -19.14
C ASP A 49 -3.28 3.63 -18.64
N ASN A 50 -2.93 2.58 -17.88
CA ASN A 50 -3.88 1.58 -17.37
C ASN A 50 -4.75 2.05 -16.17
N ILE A 51 -4.60 3.29 -15.68
CA ILE A 51 -5.29 3.77 -14.46
C ILE A 51 -6.50 4.68 -14.72
N GLU A 52 -6.59 5.38 -15.87
CA GLU A 52 -7.59 6.43 -16.09
C GLU A 52 -8.65 6.17 -17.18
N ARG A 53 -8.79 4.95 -17.72
CA ARG A 53 -9.77 4.64 -18.79
C ARG A 53 -10.67 3.43 -18.57
N THR A 54 -11.51 3.50 -17.54
CA THR A 54 -12.69 2.61 -17.38
C THR A 54 -13.93 3.34 -16.89
N SER A 55 -14.58 4.14 -17.75
CA SER A 55 -16.05 4.31 -17.75
C SER A 55 -16.56 5.16 -18.94
N ILE A 56 -17.87 5.03 -19.23
CA ILE A 56 -18.70 5.85 -20.14
C ILE A 56 -18.38 5.75 -21.64
N SER A 57 -19.05 4.81 -22.33
CA SER A 57 -19.74 5.09 -23.61
C SER A 57 -20.83 4.04 -23.82
N SER A 58 -22.03 4.46 -24.25
CA SER A 58 -23.21 3.60 -24.38
C SER A 58 -23.76 3.58 -25.81
N ASN A 59 -24.21 2.40 -26.26
CA ASN A 59 -24.71 2.14 -27.62
C ASN A 59 -25.78 3.13 -28.13
N THR A 60 -25.67 3.52 -29.39
CA THR A 60 -26.81 3.62 -30.33
C THR A 60 -26.28 3.54 -31.77
N PRO A 61 -27.02 2.92 -32.73
CA PRO A 61 -26.45 2.51 -34.01
C PRO A 61 -26.57 3.57 -35.12
N SER A 62 -25.64 3.52 -36.08
CA SER A 62 -25.70 4.25 -37.34
C SER A 62 -26.74 3.66 -38.30
N VAL A 63 -27.42 4.51 -39.06
CA VAL A 63 -28.27 4.14 -40.21
C VAL A 63 -27.85 5.01 -41.40
N ASP A 64 -27.55 4.37 -42.53
CA ASP A 64 -27.15 5.05 -43.76
C ASP A 64 -28.28 5.89 -44.38
N ARG A 65 -27.90 7.01 -45.01
CA ARG A 65 -28.48 7.42 -46.31
C ARG A 65 -27.59 8.42 -47.06
N GLN A 66 -27.62 8.31 -48.38
CA GLN A 66 -26.77 9.04 -49.31
C GLN A 66 -27.37 10.39 -49.75
N GLU A 67 -26.46 11.32 -50.03
CA GLU A 67 -26.43 12.21 -51.21
C GLU A 67 -27.36 13.44 -51.38
N ASN A 68 -26.72 14.47 -51.97
CA ASN A 68 -27.24 15.55 -52.83
C ASN A 68 -28.24 16.57 -52.24
N SER A 69 -27.74 17.77 -51.89
CA SER A 69 -27.83 18.95 -52.80
C SER A 69 -27.27 20.29 -52.24
N THR A 70 -26.26 20.83 -52.93
CA THR A 70 -26.29 22.17 -53.59
C THR A 70 -26.51 23.48 -52.80
N ILE A 71 -25.37 24.17 -52.52
CA ILE A 71 -25.11 25.63 -52.72
C ILE A 71 -25.65 26.71 -51.74
N GLN A 72 -24.69 27.36 -51.07
CA GLN A 72 -24.50 28.80 -50.72
C GLN A 72 -25.55 29.69 -50.02
N LEU A 73 -25.00 30.53 -49.11
CA LEU A 73 -25.43 31.87 -48.67
C LEU A 73 -26.81 31.95 -47.94
N ASP A 74 -26.96 32.70 -46.85
CA ASP A 74 -26.27 33.95 -46.50
C ASP A 74 -26.02 34.14 -45.00
N ASN A 75 -25.12 35.05 -44.64
CA ASN A 75 -24.98 35.60 -43.28
C ASN A 75 -25.60 37.00 -43.24
N THR A 76 -26.32 37.38 -42.18
CA THR A 76 -26.02 38.59 -41.37
C THR A 76 -27.04 38.90 -40.28
N ARG A 77 -26.49 39.55 -39.24
CA ARG A 77 -27.06 40.43 -38.21
C ARG A 77 -27.14 39.85 -36.80
N GLU A 78 -26.78 40.56 -35.73
CA GLU A 78 -25.98 41.78 -35.43
C GLU A 78 -26.56 42.29 -34.10
N MET A 79 -25.70 42.75 -33.19
CA MET A 79 -25.99 43.80 -32.18
C MET A 79 -27.08 43.55 -31.11
N GLY A 80 -26.92 44.16 -29.93
CA GLY A 80 -28.04 44.27 -28.96
C GLY A 80 -27.70 44.23 -27.46
N ARG A 81 -26.76 45.06 -26.99
CA ARG A 81 -26.53 45.37 -25.56
C ARG A 81 -27.73 46.17 -24.96
N VAL A 82 -27.72 46.37 -23.62
CA VAL A 82 -28.61 47.22 -22.76
C VAL A 82 -29.57 46.32 -21.93
N LEU A 83 -29.65 46.39 -20.60
CA LEU A 83 -30.00 47.55 -19.75
C LEU A 83 -29.04 47.91 -18.60
N SER A 84 -28.80 49.21 -18.46
CA SER A 84 -28.67 49.96 -17.19
C SER A 84 -29.97 50.77 -16.97
N GLU A 85 -30.23 51.60 -15.96
CA GLU A 85 -29.51 52.18 -14.81
C GLU A 85 -30.43 52.08 -13.57
N HIS A 86 -29.94 51.86 -12.34
CA HIS A 86 -29.56 52.89 -11.36
C HIS A 86 -30.63 53.96 -11.01
N ASN A 87 -30.90 54.10 -9.71
CA ASN A 87 -31.50 55.30 -9.12
C ASN A 87 -30.89 55.52 -7.73
N GLN A 88 -30.44 56.74 -7.46
CA GLN A 88 -29.94 57.20 -6.15
C GLN A 88 -31.12 57.97 -5.45
N GLU A 89 -31.06 58.58 -4.25
CA GLU A 89 -29.94 59.00 -3.40
C GLU A 89 -30.41 59.31 -1.96
N SER A 90 -29.49 59.23 -0.98
CA SER A 90 -29.47 60.00 0.29
C SER A 90 -30.51 59.76 1.41
N ARG A 91 -30.02 59.41 2.62
CA ARG A 91 -29.95 60.30 3.82
C ARG A 91 -29.85 59.54 5.17
N ASN A 92 -28.83 59.89 5.97
CA ASN A 92 -28.90 60.16 7.45
C ASN A 92 -29.25 59.00 8.44
N VAL A 93 -28.71 58.92 9.68
CA VAL A 93 -27.65 59.68 10.39
C VAL A 93 -27.13 58.95 11.65
N ARG A 94 -25.91 59.28 12.11
CA ARG A 94 -25.32 59.06 13.47
C ARG A 94 -25.09 57.61 13.95
N SER A 95 -24.33 57.34 15.03
CA SER A 95 -22.94 57.71 15.43
C SER A 95 -22.74 57.41 16.93
N ASN A 96 -21.57 56.83 17.30
CA ASN A 96 -21.02 56.78 18.67
C ASN A 96 -21.85 55.90 19.66
N ASP A 97 -21.28 55.32 20.74
CA ASP A 97 -20.20 55.80 21.62
C ASP A 97 -19.24 54.73 22.17
N THR A 98 -18.09 55.20 22.69
CA THR A 98 -17.15 54.60 23.68
C THR A 98 -16.80 53.10 23.61
N SER A 99 -15.55 52.65 23.37
CA SER A 99 -14.29 52.83 24.15
C SER A 99 -14.37 52.22 25.56
N ILE A 100 -13.46 51.35 26.03
CA ILE A 100 -11.99 51.46 26.24
C ILE A 100 -11.41 50.01 26.28
N ALA A 101 -10.35 49.62 25.54
CA ALA A 101 -8.90 49.81 25.81
C ALA A 101 -8.40 49.10 27.11
N THR A 102 -7.16 48.63 27.31
CA THR A 102 -5.88 48.49 26.55
C THR A 102 -5.02 47.44 27.33
N ASN A 103 -3.95 46.77 26.88
CA ASN A 103 -2.98 46.85 25.76
C ASN A 103 -2.78 45.40 25.19
N THR A 104 -2.12 45.03 24.07
CA THR A 104 -1.10 45.54 23.12
C THR A 104 0.38 45.50 23.53
N ASN A 105 1.17 44.67 22.84
CA ASN A 105 2.49 44.98 22.23
C ASN A 105 3.15 43.66 21.76
N GLY A 106 3.78 43.56 20.59
CA GLY A 106 3.85 44.51 19.46
C GLY A 106 4.73 43.93 18.35
N ILE A 107 4.22 43.83 17.12
CA ILE A 107 4.98 43.34 15.95
C ILE A 107 5.63 44.53 15.24
N SER A 108 6.92 44.42 14.92
CA SER A 108 7.61 45.29 13.96
C SER A 108 7.95 44.52 12.69
N ASN A 109 7.29 44.85 11.57
CA ASN A 109 7.68 44.39 10.25
C ASN A 109 8.95 45.13 9.78
N LEU A 110 9.81 44.43 9.01
CA LEU A 110 10.34 44.82 7.69
C LEU A 110 11.71 44.17 7.43
N GLY A 111 12.01 43.88 6.15
CA GLY A 111 13.35 43.51 5.69
C GLY A 111 13.42 42.21 4.90
N GLU A 112 13.08 42.25 3.61
CA GLU A 112 13.59 41.25 2.68
C GLU A 112 15.11 41.44 2.51
N GLN A 113 15.89 40.37 2.59
CA GLN A 113 17.07 40.22 1.72
C GLN A 113 17.38 38.75 1.44
N ARG A 114 18.08 38.50 0.33
CA ARG A 114 18.21 37.19 -0.30
C ARG A 114 19.52 36.51 0.08
N SER A 115 19.45 35.22 0.38
CA SER A 115 20.56 34.29 0.16
C SER A 115 20.01 32.89 -0.15
N ARG A 116 19.98 32.52 -1.43
CA ARG A 116 19.85 31.10 -1.83
C ARG A 116 21.23 30.48 -1.88
N GLN A 117 21.43 29.40 -1.14
CA GLN A 117 22.36 28.34 -1.52
C GLN A 117 21.56 27.04 -1.56
N GLU A 118 21.67 26.33 -2.67
CA GLU A 118 20.92 25.10 -2.95
C GLU A 118 21.87 23.92 -2.73
N GLU A 119 21.76 23.24 -1.58
CA GLU A 119 22.55 22.03 -1.33
C GLU A 119 22.02 20.86 -2.18
N ARG A 120 22.93 20.24 -2.93
CA ARG A 120 22.63 19.19 -3.89
C ARG A 120 22.47 17.84 -3.19
N THR A 121 21.25 17.37 -2.99
CA THR A 121 21.02 15.97 -2.59
C THR A 121 21.35 15.01 -3.74
N GLY A 122 22.49 14.31 -3.65
CA GLY A 122 22.92 13.33 -4.64
C GLY A 122 22.02 12.10 -4.69
N ALA A 123 21.46 11.79 -5.86
CA ALA A 123 20.62 10.61 -6.07
C ALA A 123 21.44 9.45 -6.65
N ASN A 124 21.89 8.53 -5.80
CA ASN A 124 22.61 7.32 -6.24
C ASN A 124 21.65 6.34 -6.92
N ARG A 125 21.76 6.24 -8.25
CA ARG A 125 21.20 5.14 -9.05
C ARG A 125 22.06 3.89 -8.87
N TYR A 126 21.45 2.71 -8.91
CA TYR A 126 22.13 1.45 -9.19
C TYR A 126 21.44 0.75 -10.36
N GLY A 127 22.23 0.20 -11.28
CA GLY A 127 21.75 -0.39 -12.53
C GLY A 127 22.38 -1.75 -12.83
N ASP A 128 21.76 -2.39 -13.83
CA ASP A 128 22.09 -3.65 -14.50
C ASP A 128 23.59 -3.99 -14.66
N THR A 129 23.91 -5.28 -14.55
CA THR A 129 25.11 -5.89 -15.16
C THR A 129 24.73 -7.23 -15.79
N SER A 130 25.00 -7.38 -17.09
CA SER A 130 24.37 -8.41 -17.92
C SER A 130 25.00 -9.81 -17.84
N ARG A 131 24.24 -10.79 -18.36
CA ARG A 131 24.52 -12.24 -18.36
C ARG A 131 25.85 -12.68 -19.00
N ARG A 132 26.38 -13.82 -18.54
CA ARG A 132 26.99 -14.85 -19.40
C ARG A 132 26.29 -16.19 -19.18
N ALA A 133 26.07 -16.95 -20.26
CA ALA A 133 25.26 -18.16 -20.25
C ALA A 133 26.12 -19.44 -20.43
N ASN A 134 25.61 -20.58 -19.95
CA ASN A 134 25.99 -21.89 -20.47
C ASN A 134 24.83 -22.91 -20.35
N LYS A 135 24.45 -23.51 -21.49
CA LYS A 135 23.31 -24.45 -21.63
C LYS A 135 23.60 -25.83 -20.98
N SER A 136 22.75 -26.82 -21.31
CA SER A 136 22.79 -28.25 -20.95
C SER A 136 22.52 -28.60 -19.46
N GLN A 137 21.82 -29.70 -19.14
CA GLN A 137 20.97 -30.56 -20.00
C GLN A 137 19.90 -31.31 -19.17
N SER A 138 18.73 -31.59 -19.75
CA SER A 138 17.65 -32.37 -19.15
C SER A 138 17.65 -33.83 -19.63
N ILE A 139 17.15 -34.75 -18.79
CA ILE A 139 16.74 -36.11 -19.18
C ILE A 139 15.43 -36.44 -18.44
N HIS A 140 14.43 -36.94 -19.18
CA HIS A 140 13.14 -37.43 -18.66
C HIS A 140 13.24 -38.87 -18.14
N SER A 141 12.29 -39.26 -17.28
CA SER A 141 11.49 -40.47 -17.54
C SER A 141 10.12 -40.39 -16.86
N ASP A 142 9.08 -40.85 -17.57
CA ASP A 142 7.68 -40.85 -17.14
C ASP A 142 7.27 -42.20 -16.51
N ARG A 143 6.18 -42.21 -15.72
CA ARG A 143 4.94 -42.97 -16.02
C ARG A 143 3.88 -42.96 -14.90
N THR A 144 2.63 -43.07 -15.34
CA THR A 144 1.38 -43.29 -14.57
C THR A 144 0.96 -44.79 -14.68
N PRO A 145 -0.26 -45.28 -14.32
CA PRO A 145 -1.43 -44.69 -13.62
C PRO A 145 -2.13 -45.56 -12.53
N ASN A 146 -3.17 -45.00 -11.90
CA ASN A 146 -4.44 -45.56 -11.37
C ASN A 146 -4.58 -47.02 -10.86
N LEU A 147 -5.27 -47.20 -9.70
CA LEU A 147 -6.57 -47.94 -9.63
C LEU A 147 -7.39 -47.67 -8.35
N PHE A 148 -8.61 -48.23 -8.28
CA PHE A 148 -9.69 -47.97 -7.31
C PHE A 148 -9.97 -49.18 -6.37
N SER A 149 -10.88 -48.96 -5.39
CA SER A 149 -11.85 -49.92 -4.78
C SER A 149 -11.50 -50.74 -3.51
N PHE A 150 -12.04 -50.26 -2.37
CA PHE A 150 -13.15 -50.84 -1.57
C PHE A 150 -13.15 -52.27 -0.96
N ILE A 151 -13.71 -52.32 0.28
CA ILE A 151 -14.62 -53.31 0.93
C ILE A 151 -14.14 -54.16 2.15
N SER A 152 -15.02 -54.18 3.16
CA SER A 152 -15.14 -55.10 4.33
C SER A 152 -14.17 -54.95 5.53
N ARG A 153 -14.67 -54.70 6.77
CA ARG A 153 -15.34 -55.61 7.76
C ARG A 153 -14.32 -56.51 8.50
N ASN A 154 -14.39 -56.84 9.80
CA ASN A 154 -15.31 -56.65 10.95
C ASN A 154 -14.39 -56.77 12.23
N ASP A 155 -14.67 -56.60 13.53
CA ASP A 155 -15.81 -56.45 14.46
C ASP A 155 -15.19 -56.16 15.89
N ASP A 156 -15.91 -56.42 16.98
CA ASP A 156 -15.46 -56.70 18.36
C ASP A 156 -15.06 -55.56 19.35
N GLU A 157 -16.08 -55.18 20.12
CA GLU A 157 -16.13 -54.91 21.58
C GLU A 157 -14.84 -54.81 22.44
N ARG A 158 -14.80 -53.84 23.38
CA ARG A 158 -15.14 -54.10 24.81
C ARG A 158 -15.18 -52.91 25.78
N GLN A 159 -15.94 -53.16 26.85
CA GLN A 159 -16.12 -52.51 28.15
C GLN A 159 -14.79 -52.12 28.86
N GLY A 160 -14.74 -51.23 29.87
CA GLY A 160 -15.77 -50.43 30.57
C GLY A 160 -15.28 -49.97 31.97
N THR A 161 -16.08 -49.15 32.69
CA THR A 161 -15.98 -48.74 34.14
C THR A 161 -14.65 -48.06 34.58
N ASP A 162 -14.44 -47.46 35.77
CA ASP A 162 -15.20 -46.61 36.73
C ASP A 162 -14.16 -45.96 37.71
N ALA A 163 -14.36 -44.91 38.52
CA ALA A 163 -15.31 -43.78 38.63
C ALA A 163 -14.81 -42.81 39.75
N ALA A 164 -15.64 -41.81 40.17
CA ALA A 164 -15.52 -40.97 41.40
C ALA A 164 -14.37 -39.91 41.49
N ARG A 165 -14.43 -38.85 42.33
CA ARG A 165 -15.50 -37.89 42.76
C ARG A 165 -14.92 -36.75 43.65
N SER A 166 -15.25 -35.47 43.41
CA SER A 166 -15.33 -34.30 44.37
C SER A 166 -15.23 -32.98 43.58
N TYR A 167 -16.28 -32.15 43.43
CA TYR A 167 -16.74 -31.07 44.36
C TYR A 167 -15.62 -30.06 44.74
N ASN A 168 -15.75 -28.75 44.49
CA ASN A 168 -16.92 -27.86 44.70
C ASN A 168 -17.02 -26.63 43.74
N GLN A 169 -18.27 -26.18 43.48
CA GLN A 169 -18.83 -24.79 43.45
C GLN A 169 -18.07 -23.64 42.70
N GLN A 170 -18.71 -22.68 42.00
CA GLN A 170 -20.13 -22.40 41.73
C GLN A 170 -20.31 -21.36 40.60
N SER A 171 -21.24 -21.58 39.66
CA SER A 171 -22.05 -20.53 39.00
C SER A 171 -23.27 -21.17 38.31
N VAL A 172 -24.31 -20.40 37.98
CA VAL A 172 -25.64 -20.92 37.61
C VAL A 172 -26.02 -20.49 36.20
N LEU A 173 -26.43 -21.46 35.35
CA LEU A 173 -27.57 -21.38 34.41
C LEU A 173 -27.68 -22.64 33.52
N GLU A 174 -28.47 -23.63 33.93
CA GLU A 174 -28.95 -24.71 33.05
C GLU A 174 -30.37 -25.17 33.43
N THR A 175 -31.34 -24.98 32.54
CA THR A 175 -32.35 -26.02 32.21
C THR A 175 -33.06 -25.69 30.88
N ALA A 176 -33.63 -26.73 30.24
CA ALA A 176 -34.69 -26.68 29.24
C ALA A 176 -34.34 -26.29 27.78
N ALA A 177 -33.61 -27.19 27.11
CA ALA A 177 -34.00 -27.64 25.76
C ALA A 177 -33.85 -29.17 25.69
N ARG A 178 -34.79 -29.86 25.00
CA ARG A 178 -34.68 -31.28 24.67
C ARG A 178 -34.24 -31.42 23.21
N ASN A 179 -33.65 -32.57 22.90
CA ASN A 179 -33.27 -33.09 21.59
C ASN A 179 -33.90 -32.38 20.38
N ASP A 180 -33.04 -31.84 19.52
CA ASP A 180 -33.01 -32.28 18.13
C ASP A 180 -31.55 -32.34 17.64
N GLY A 181 -31.28 -33.11 16.59
CA GLY A 181 -29.93 -33.49 16.20
C GLY A 181 -29.11 -32.34 15.59
N TYR A 182 -28.02 -31.96 16.25
CA TYR A 182 -26.97 -31.12 15.68
C TYR A 182 -25.69 -31.91 15.43
N GLU A 183 -25.03 -31.60 14.31
CA GLU A 183 -23.86 -32.32 13.82
C GLU A 183 -22.63 -32.13 14.73
N ARG A 184 -21.70 -33.10 14.69
CA ARG A 184 -20.49 -33.05 15.52
C ARG A 184 -19.58 -31.89 15.11
N ARG A 185 -19.46 -30.88 15.97
CA ARG A 185 -18.45 -29.82 15.89
C ARG A 185 -17.04 -30.43 15.76
N SER A 186 -16.25 -29.94 14.80
CA SER A 186 -14.83 -30.28 14.69
C SER A 186 -14.01 -29.43 15.67
N LEU A 187 -14.03 -29.84 16.95
CA LEU A 187 -13.04 -29.37 17.93
C LEU A 187 -11.64 -29.82 17.49
N LYS A 188 -10.65 -28.93 17.60
CA LYS A 188 -9.26 -29.27 17.26
C LYS A 188 -8.75 -30.41 18.15
N SER A 189 -8.23 -31.46 17.53
CA SER A 189 -7.65 -32.60 18.25
C SER A 189 -6.23 -32.28 18.75
N GLY A 190 -5.71 -33.09 19.67
CA GLY A 190 -4.39 -32.88 20.30
C GLY A 190 -4.43 -31.93 21.51
N GLN A 191 -3.26 -31.61 22.05
CA GLN A 191 -3.13 -30.79 23.27
C GLN A 191 -2.73 -29.35 22.91
N LYS A 192 -3.46 -28.37 23.44
CA LYS A 192 -3.23 -26.93 23.23
C LYS A 192 -2.06 -26.43 24.10
N LEU A 193 -0.82 -26.68 23.66
CA LEU A 193 0.41 -26.31 24.38
C LEU A 193 1.20 -25.22 23.66
N ASP A 194 1.72 -24.26 24.43
CA ASP A 194 2.69 -23.28 23.95
C ASP A 194 4.12 -23.87 24.00
N PHE A 195 4.92 -23.55 22.98
CA PHE A 195 6.25 -24.07 22.80
C PHE A 195 7.27 -23.23 23.58
N VAL A 196 8.08 -23.89 24.41
CA VAL A 196 9.19 -23.25 25.15
C VAL A 196 10.49 -24.03 24.98
N SER A 197 11.60 -23.30 24.86
CA SER A 197 12.94 -23.85 24.65
C SER A 197 14.01 -23.08 25.43
N ASP A 198 15.09 -23.76 25.82
CA ASP A 198 16.29 -23.13 26.39
C ASP A 198 17.41 -22.96 25.35
N ASP A 199 17.29 -23.57 24.16
CA ASP A 199 18.40 -23.72 23.21
C ASP A 199 18.32 -22.77 22.01
N GLU A 200 19.47 -22.24 21.59
CA GLU A 200 19.57 -21.48 20.33
C GLU A 200 19.66 -22.43 19.12
N ILE A 201 18.82 -22.18 18.12
CA ILE A 201 18.63 -23.07 16.98
C ILE A 201 19.83 -22.98 16.02
N TYR A 202 20.56 -24.08 15.85
CA TYR A 202 21.58 -24.18 14.82
C TYR A 202 20.93 -24.32 13.42
N LEU A 203 20.96 -23.24 12.64
CA LEU A 203 20.36 -23.19 11.30
C LEU A 203 21.18 -23.97 10.25
N GLY A 204 22.50 -24.08 10.41
CA GLY A 204 23.37 -24.81 9.48
C GLY A 204 23.75 -23.98 8.24
N SER A 205 23.99 -24.66 7.11
CA SER A 205 24.24 -24.01 5.82
C SER A 205 22.97 -23.35 5.27
N LEU A 206 23.11 -22.54 4.22
CA LEU A 206 21.96 -21.93 3.52
C LEU A 206 20.98 -23.00 3.00
N LYS A 207 21.47 -24.19 2.59
CA LYS A 207 20.62 -25.30 2.14
C LYS A 207 19.94 -26.05 3.28
N ASP A 208 20.63 -26.22 4.42
CA ASP A 208 19.99 -26.76 5.64
C ASP A 208 18.86 -25.85 6.11
N ARG A 209 19.08 -24.53 6.05
CA ARG A 209 18.10 -23.50 6.42
C ARG A 209 16.91 -23.49 5.46
N PHE A 210 17.15 -23.58 4.14
CA PHE A 210 16.10 -23.76 3.14
C PHE A 210 15.23 -24.99 3.44
N GLN A 211 15.85 -26.15 3.68
CA GLN A 211 15.14 -27.40 3.96
C GLN A 211 14.34 -27.33 5.27
N LYS A 212 14.89 -26.71 6.34
CA LYS A 212 14.16 -26.47 7.60
C LYS A 212 12.94 -25.57 7.40
N ASN A 213 13.08 -24.47 6.66
CA ASN A 213 11.96 -23.59 6.33
C ASN A 213 10.86 -24.37 5.58
N LEU A 214 11.24 -25.12 4.55
CA LEU A 214 10.29 -25.82 3.69
C LEU A 214 9.57 -26.97 4.43
N GLN A 215 10.27 -27.67 5.33
CA GLN A 215 9.67 -28.68 6.22
C GLN A 215 8.66 -28.06 7.18
N ALA A 216 8.97 -26.92 7.80
CA ALA A 216 8.05 -26.21 8.69
C ALA A 216 6.78 -25.72 7.95
N ILE A 217 6.91 -25.23 6.71
CA ILE A 217 5.76 -24.82 5.88
C ILE A 217 4.87 -26.01 5.53
N LYS A 218 5.47 -27.09 5.02
CA LYS A 218 4.73 -28.33 4.69
C LYS A 218 3.96 -28.85 5.91
N LEU A 219 4.61 -28.88 7.06
CA LEU A 219 4.04 -29.33 8.33
C LEU A 219 2.92 -28.41 8.85
N SER A 220 3.10 -27.08 8.76
CA SER A 220 2.05 -26.11 9.12
C SER A 220 0.78 -26.35 8.29
N LYS A 221 0.91 -26.45 6.95
CA LYS A 221 -0.22 -26.76 6.05
C LYS A 221 -0.88 -28.10 6.38
N THR A 222 -0.12 -29.13 6.77
CA THR A 222 -0.68 -30.42 7.24
C THR A 222 -1.49 -30.26 8.53
N ILE A 223 -0.97 -29.55 9.55
CA ILE A 223 -1.65 -29.37 10.85
C ILE A 223 -2.94 -28.53 10.69
N GLU A 224 -2.96 -27.59 9.74
CA GLU A 224 -4.17 -26.85 9.34
C GLU A 224 -5.21 -27.75 8.66
N GLN A 225 -4.79 -28.56 7.67
CA GLN A 225 -5.65 -29.50 6.96
C GLN A 225 -6.25 -30.58 7.87
N GLU A 226 -5.48 -31.07 8.84
CA GLU A 226 -5.90 -32.06 9.84
C GLU A 226 -6.72 -31.43 11.00
N ASN A 227 -6.93 -30.11 10.98
CA ASN A 227 -7.62 -29.31 12.01
C ASN A 227 -7.26 -29.74 13.45
N ARG A 228 -5.98 -29.63 13.80
CA ARG A 228 -5.47 -30.04 15.12
C ARG A 228 -4.45 -29.07 15.72
N TYR A 229 -4.04 -29.36 16.95
CA TYR A 229 -2.88 -28.75 17.58
C TYR A 229 -1.60 -29.50 17.23
N ALA A 230 -0.48 -28.78 17.20
CA ALA A 230 0.84 -29.35 16.94
C ALA A 230 1.32 -30.15 18.17
N THR A 231 1.91 -31.32 17.94
CA THR A 231 2.62 -32.04 19.01
C THR A 231 3.96 -31.37 19.29
N LYS A 232 4.57 -31.62 20.47
CA LYS A 232 5.87 -31.04 20.82
C LYS A 232 6.98 -31.37 19.79
N GLN A 233 6.95 -32.56 19.19
CA GLN A 233 7.91 -32.95 18.15
C GLN A 233 7.73 -32.15 16.84
N GLU A 234 6.50 -31.77 16.52
CA GLU A 234 6.19 -30.92 15.37
C GLU A 234 6.51 -29.45 15.66
N GLN A 235 6.25 -28.98 16.88
CA GLN A 235 6.69 -27.65 17.33
C GLN A 235 8.21 -27.50 17.26
N GLU A 236 8.97 -28.54 17.60
CA GLU A 236 10.42 -28.58 17.37
C GLU A 236 10.82 -28.44 15.89
N ILE A 237 9.99 -28.87 14.93
CA ILE A 237 10.25 -28.69 13.49
C ILE A 237 9.84 -27.27 13.07
N LEU A 238 8.64 -26.83 13.45
CA LEU A 238 8.08 -25.49 13.19
C LEU A 238 8.99 -24.37 13.70
N ASN A 239 9.53 -24.51 14.92
CA ASN A 239 10.45 -23.58 15.55
C ASN A 239 11.76 -23.39 14.74
N LYS A 240 12.15 -24.36 13.90
CA LYS A 240 13.34 -24.26 13.03
C LYS A 240 13.11 -23.39 11.78
N PHE A 241 11.88 -22.90 11.55
CA PHE A 241 11.63 -21.87 10.53
C PHE A 241 12.39 -20.58 10.86
N SER A 242 13.02 -20.01 9.84
CA SER A 242 13.93 -18.87 10.01
C SER A 242 13.84 -17.86 8.87
N GLY A 243 12.75 -17.90 8.09
CA GLY A 243 12.50 -16.98 6.98
C GLY A 243 13.53 -17.06 5.85
N TRP A 244 13.30 -16.24 4.82
CA TRP A 244 14.06 -16.29 3.57
C TRP A 244 15.22 -15.28 3.52
N GLY A 245 15.36 -14.44 4.56
CA GLY A 245 16.37 -13.38 4.64
C GLY A 245 17.78 -13.90 4.41
N GLY A 246 18.45 -13.41 3.36
CA GLY A 246 19.80 -13.85 2.99
C GLY A 246 19.88 -15.21 2.27
N ILE A 247 18.77 -15.73 1.72
CA ILE A 247 18.76 -16.89 0.79
C ILE A 247 18.15 -16.54 -0.58
N PRO A 248 18.52 -15.42 -1.25
CA PRO A 248 17.95 -15.05 -2.55
C PRO A 248 18.23 -16.09 -3.66
N GLN A 249 19.26 -16.91 -3.51
CA GLN A 249 19.63 -17.97 -4.45
C GLN A 249 18.52 -19.01 -4.64
N ALA A 250 17.68 -19.25 -3.61
CA ALA A 250 16.56 -20.18 -3.69
C ALA A 250 15.42 -19.70 -4.61
N PHE A 251 15.44 -18.44 -5.03
CA PHE A 251 14.44 -17.79 -5.90
C PHE A 251 14.98 -17.50 -7.31
N ASP A 252 16.25 -17.82 -7.58
CA ASP A 252 16.88 -17.61 -8.88
C ASP A 252 16.84 -18.88 -9.74
N HIS A 253 15.90 -18.90 -10.69
CA HIS A 253 15.76 -19.96 -11.70
C HIS A 253 16.96 -20.13 -12.64
N GLN A 254 17.91 -19.17 -12.70
CA GLN A 254 19.15 -19.29 -13.47
C GLN A 254 20.31 -19.90 -12.64
N ASN A 255 20.15 -20.05 -11.32
CA ASN A 255 21.17 -20.61 -10.45
C ASN A 255 21.16 -22.15 -10.45
N LYS A 256 22.02 -22.75 -11.28
CA LYS A 256 22.16 -24.22 -11.39
C LYS A 256 22.52 -24.92 -10.06
N GLU A 257 23.17 -24.24 -9.11
CA GLU A 257 23.47 -24.83 -7.80
C GLU A 257 22.22 -24.96 -6.91
N TRP A 258 21.16 -24.20 -7.21
CA TRP A 258 19.90 -24.13 -6.44
C TRP A 258 18.69 -24.62 -7.22
N GLU A 259 18.87 -25.20 -8.41
CA GLU A 259 17.77 -25.63 -9.30
C GLU A 259 16.80 -26.62 -8.62
N LYS A 260 17.33 -27.53 -7.77
CA LYS A 260 16.52 -28.48 -7.01
C LYS A 260 15.66 -27.76 -5.97
N GLU A 261 16.29 -26.88 -5.18
CA GLU A 261 15.63 -26.10 -4.14
C GLU A 261 14.57 -25.17 -4.74
N PHE A 262 14.87 -24.48 -5.84
CA PHE A 262 13.90 -23.66 -6.58
C PHE A 262 12.66 -24.48 -7.01
N LYS A 263 12.86 -25.68 -7.57
CA LYS A 263 11.77 -26.59 -7.94
C LYS A 263 10.95 -27.09 -6.75
N GLU A 264 11.58 -27.35 -5.60
CA GLU A 264 10.89 -27.75 -4.38
C GLU A 264 10.10 -26.59 -3.74
N LEU A 265 10.59 -25.36 -3.91
CA LEU A 265 9.95 -24.13 -3.43
C LEU A 265 8.64 -23.83 -4.19
N ILE A 266 8.70 -23.75 -5.53
CA ILE A 266 7.55 -23.42 -6.39
C ILE A 266 6.48 -24.53 -6.45
N SER A 267 6.76 -25.71 -5.89
CA SER A 267 5.80 -26.81 -5.74
C SER A 267 5.23 -26.93 -4.31
N THR A 268 5.72 -26.11 -3.37
CA THR A 268 5.25 -26.06 -1.97
C THR A 268 4.47 -24.78 -1.66
N LEU A 269 4.84 -23.68 -2.33
CA LEU A 269 4.21 -22.36 -2.19
C LEU A 269 3.24 -22.09 -3.34
N ASP A 270 2.13 -21.43 -3.05
CA ASP A 270 1.35 -20.74 -4.08
C ASP A 270 2.07 -19.46 -4.56
N TYR A 271 1.56 -18.80 -5.61
CA TYR A 271 2.21 -17.63 -6.19
C TYR A 271 2.27 -16.41 -5.24
N ALA A 272 1.26 -16.21 -4.40
CA ALA A 272 1.21 -15.10 -3.45
C ALA A 272 2.12 -15.36 -2.24
N GLU A 273 2.18 -16.60 -1.75
CA GLU A 273 3.20 -17.05 -0.80
C GLU A 273 4.62 -16.91 -1.38
N TYR A 274 4.83 -17.29 -2.65
CA TYR A 274 6.12 -17.24 -3.31
C TYR A 274 6.64 -15.80 -3.47
N GLU A 275 5.82 -14.85 -3.94
CA GLU A 275 6.25 -13.45 -4.06
C GLU A 275 6.45 -12.76 -2.70
N LYS A 276 5.66 -13.11 -1.66
CA LYS A 276 5.95 -12.72 -0.26
C LYS A 276 7.31 -13.28 0.19
N ALA A 277 7.52 -14.58 0.02
CA ALA A 277 8.76 -15.26 0.40
C ALA A 277 9.99 -14.63 -0.30
N LYS A 278 9.88 -14.39 -1.61
CA LYS A 278 10.90 -13.78 -2.47
C LYS A 278 11.22 -12.34 -2.06
N THR A 279 10.22 -11.51 -1.79
CA THR A 279 10.43 -10.13 -1.33
C THR A 279 11.01 -10.08 0.09
N SER A 280 10.66 -11.03 0.96
CA SER A 280 11.19 -11.14 2.32
C SER A 280 12.66 -11.62 2.43
N THR A 281 13.33 -11.89 1.29
CA THR A 281 14.76 -12.25 1.25
C THR A 281 15.70 -11.15 1.74
N LEU A 282 15.19 -9.92 1.95
CA LEU A 282 15.94 -8.75 2.38
C LEU A 282 15.70 -8.33 3.84
N ASP A 283 14.67 -8.84 4.53
CA ASP A 283 14.25 -8.37 5.86
C ASP A 283 13.81 -9.47 6.85
N ALA A 284 13.51 -10.70 6.41
CA ALA A 284 13.10 -11.80 7.29
C ALA A 284 14.27 -12.37 8.13
N PHE A 285 14.57 -11.72 9.25
CA PHE A 285 15.69 -12.01 10.14
C PHE A 285 15.26 -12.22 11.59
N TYR A 286 15.82 -13.24 12.26
CA TYR A 286 15.38 -13.68 13.58
C TYR A 286 16.34 -13.29 14.69
N THR A 287 15.79 -12.75 15.78
CA THR A 287 16.52 -12.23 16.93
C THR A 287 17.28 -13.33 17.70
N PRO A 288 18.60 -13.21 17.92
CA PRO A 288 19.38 -14.19 18.68
C PRO A 288 18.94 -14.30 20.15
N LYS A 289 19.07 -15.51 20.73
CA LYS A 289 18.64 -15.78 22.11
C LYS A 289 19.33 -14.86 23.11
N ILE A 290 20.63 -14.63 22.95
CA ILE A 290 21.42 -13.69 23.78
C ILE A 290 20.81 -12.27 23.86
N ILE A 291 20.19 -11.79 22.77
CA ILE A 291 19.57 -10.46 22.72
C ILE A 291 18.20 -10.48 23.41
N ILE A 292 17.42 -11.55 23.21
CA ILE A 292 16.13 -11.78 23.89
C ILE A 292 16.33 -11.94 25.41
N ASP A 293 17.33 -12.72 25.82
CA ASP A 293 17.73 -12.89 27.22
C ASP A 293 18.13 -11.55 27.85
N THR A 294 18.83 -10.67 27.11
CA THR A 294 19.18 -9.33 27.58
C THR A 294 17.93 -8.47 27.83
N ILE A 295 16.92 -8.56 26.96
CA ILE A 295 15.63 -7.86 27.16
C ILE A 295 14.91 -8.36 28.41
N TYR A 296 14.85 -9.68 28.64
CA TYR A 296 14.25 -10.24 29.86
C TYR A 296 15.07 -9.96 31.13
N GLN A 297 16.40 -9.94 31.06
CA GLN A 297 17.27 -9.48 32.16
C GLN A 297 17.02 -8.00 32.50
N GLY A 298 16.87 -7.15 31.48
CA GLY A 298 16.50 -5.75 31.66
C GLY A 298 15.15 -5.59 32.35
N LEU A 299 14.11 -6.29 31.87
CA LEU A 299 12.78 -6.31 32.52
C LEU A 299 12.85 -6.77 33.99
N ASN A 300 13.66 -7.78 34.31
CA ASN A 300 13.89 -8.21 35.69
C ASN A 300 14.55 -7.12 36.55
N GLN A 301 15.61 -6.45 36.07
CA GLN A 301 16.24 -5.33 36.79
C GLN A 301 15.24 -4.19 37.04
N LEU A 302 14.43 -3.85 36.03
CA LEU A 302 13.38 -2.84 36.11
C LEU A 302 12.26 -3.22 37.10
N GLY A 303 12.20 -4.48 37.54
CA GLY A 303 11.26 -4.99 38.54
C GLY A 303 9.98 -5.61 37.97
N PHE A 304 9.93 -5.89 36.66
CA PHE A 304 8.74 -6.35 35.94
C PHE A 304 8.14 -7.67 36.49
N ASN A 305 9.00 -8.52 37.08
CA ASN A 305 8.66 -9.83 37.63
C ASN A 305 8.74 -9.90 39.17
N ASN A 306 8.79 -8.76 39.85
CA ASN A 306 8.83 -8.69 41.32
C ASN A 306 7.50 -9.04 42.01
N ASP A 307 6.44 -9.26 41.24
CA ASP A 307 5.10 -9.60 41.69
C ASP A 307 4.49 -10.74 40.86
N ASP A 308 3.35 -11.28 41.30
CA ASP A 308 2.71 -12.46 40.72
C ASP A 308 1.52 -12.15 39.79
N HIS A 309 1.25 -10.88 39.46
CA HIS A 309 0.22 -10.55 38.47
C HIS A 309 0.69 -10.92 37.06
N THR A 310 -0.18 -11.54 36.27
CA THR A 310 0.03 -11.75 34.83
C THR A 310 0.25 -10.41 34.13
N LYS A 311 1.30 -10.34 33.30
CA LYS A 311 1.70 -9.15 32.55
C LYS A 311 1.23 -9.25 31.11
N GLU A 312 0.62 -8.18 30.62
CA GLU A 312 0.18 -8.04 29.23
C GLU A 312 1.34 -7.52 28.39
N ILE A 313 1.88 -8.34 27.49
CA ILE A 313 3.02 -7.99 26.63
C ILE A 313 2.57 -7.92 25.18
N PHE A 314 3.01 -6.89 24.46
CA PHE A 314 2.78 -6.76 23.02
C PHE A 314 4.06 -7.01 22.21
N GLU A 315 3.98 -7.82 21.16
CA GLU A 315 5.02 -7.99 20.14
C GLU A 315 4.44 -7.54 18.76
N PRO A 316 4.93 -6.44 18.17
CA PRO A 316 4.35 -5.83 16.96
C PRO A 316 4.83 -6.41 15.62
N SER A 317 5.79 -7.34 15.62
CA SER A 317 6.37 -8.00 14.44
C SER A 317 6.99 -9.35 14.84
N ALA A 318 6.13 -10.25 15.33
CA ALA A 318 6.55 -11.39 16.14
C ALA A 318 7.31 -12.50 15.37
N GLY A 319 7.23 -12.54 14.04
CA GLY A 319 7.72 -13.65 13.23
C GLY A 319 7.06 -14.97 13.64
N ILE A 320 7.87 -15.95 14.03
CA ILE A 320 7.40 -17.24 14.61
C ILE A 320 7.41 -17.22 16.16
N GLY A 321 7.46 -16.05 16.78
CA GLY A 321 7.39 -15.90 18.24
C GLY A 321 8.68 -16.25 18.99
N SER A 322 9.87 -15.95 18.45
CA SER A 322 11.14 -16.27 19.14
C SER A 322 11.24 -15.65 20.54
N PHE A 323 10.64 -14.48 20.79
CA PHE A 323 10.54 -13.92 22.14
C PHE A 323 9.73 -14.81 23.09
N LEU A 324 8.57 -15.30 22.63
CA LEU A 324 7.67 -16.17 23.39
C LEU A 324 8.35 -17.53 23.67
N SER A 325 8.97 -18.13 22.65
CA SER A 325 9.66 -19.44 22.77
C SER A 325 10.79 -19.44 23.80
N TYR A 326 11.41 -18.29 24.08
CA TYR A 326 12.44 -18.13 25.12
C TYR A 326 11.93 -17.50 26.43
N ALA A 327 10.63 -17.21 26.54
CA ALA A 327 10.01 -16.67 27.76
C ALA A 327 9.78 -17.73 28.86
N LYS A 328 10.36 -18.93 28.74
CA LYS A 328 10.12 -20.13 29.57
C LYS A 328 10.06 -19.88 31.09
N ASN A 329 10.92 -19.02 31.62
CA ASN A 329 10.95 -18.72 33.07
C ASN A 329 9.79 -17.83 33.56
N TYR A 330 8.92 -17.40 32.64
CA TYR A 330 7.82 -16.45 32.85
C TYR A 330 6.54 -16.86 32.09
N SER A 331 6.47 -18.07 31.51
CA SER A 331 5.32 -18.54 30.71
C SER A 331 3.99 -18.33 31.43
N ASP A 332 3.97 -18.65 32.71
CA ASP A 332 2.78 -18.63 33.55
C ASP A 332 2.45 -17.20 34.06
N LYS A 333 3.38 -16.26 33.85
CA LYS A 333 3.27 -14.83 34.23
C LYS A 333 3.05 -13.90 33.04
N TYR A 334 3.20 -14.34 31.80
CA TYR A 334 3.07 -13.48 30.61
C TYR A 334 1.90 -13.92 29.73
N HIS A 335 1.05 -12.96 29.36
CA HIS A 335 0.13 -13.11 28.23
C HIS A 335 0.61 -12.20 27.09
N PHE A 336 0.86 -12.80 25.93
CA PHE A 336 1.35 -12.12 24.75
C PHE A 336 0.20 -11.82 23.78
N THR A 337 0.19 -10.59 23.27
CA THR A 337 -0.55 -10.20 22.07
C THR A 337 0.45 -9.91 20.96
N CYS A 338 0.37 -10.69 19.88
CA CYS A 338 1.31 -10.67 18.77
C CYS A 338 0.64 -10.18 17.49
N VAL A 339 1.37 -9.38 16.73
CA VAL A 339 1.04 -9.05 15.35
C VAL A 339 2.18 -9.51 14.45
N GLU A 340 1.84 -10.16 13.33
CA GLU A 340 2.79 -10.53 12.29
C GLU A 340 2.18 -10.28 10.91
N LEU A 341 2.97 -9.71 9.99
CA LEU A 341 2.56 -9.35 8.64
C LEU A 341 2.60 -10.54 7.68
N ASP A 342 3.63 -11.38 7.76
CA ASP A 342 3.76 -12.56 6.92
C ASP A 342 2.82 -13.68 7.38
N THR A 343 2.06 -14.24 6.43
CA THR A 343 1.04 -15.26 6.69
C THR A 343 1.66 -16.61 7.06
N ILE A 344 2.80 -16.96 6.45
CA ILE A 344 3.52 -18.21 6.78
C ILE A 344 4.04 -18.13 8.22
N SER A 345 4.73 -17.04 8.56
CA SER A 345 5.26 -16.80 9.90
C SER A 345 4.16 -16.74 10.95
N ALA A 346 3.04 -16.05 10.67
CA ALA A 346 1.90 -15.95 11.58
C ALA A 346 1.17 -17.29 11.80
N ASN A 347 1.08 -18.17 10.80
CA ASN A 347 0.46 -19.49 10.96
C ASN A 347 1.39 -20.44 11.75
N ILE A 348 2.70 -20.41 11.48
CA ILE A 348 3.71 -21.12 12.29
C ILE A 348 3.67 -20.63 13.75
N LEU A 349 3.54 -19.32 13.99
CA LEU A 349 3.32 -18.72 15.31
C LEU A 349 2.04 -19.26 15.98
N LYS A 350 0.91 -19.33 15.27
CA LYS A 350 -0.36 -19.94 15.77
C LYS A 350 -0.21 -21.42 16.16
N HIS A 351 0.69 -22.18 15.54
CA HIS A 351 0.98 -23.57 15.92
C HIS A 351 1.96 -23.70 17.09
N LEU A 352 2.88 -22.76 17.25
CA LEU A 352 3.87 -22.74 18.33
C LEU A 352 3.27 -22.20 19.63
N HIS A 353 2.37 -21.21 19.57
CA HIS A 353 1.87 -20.48 20.75
C HIS A 353 0.32 -20.39 20.77
N PRO A 354 -0.41 -21.52 20.70
CA PRO A 354 -1.87 -21.56 20.53
C PRO A 354 -2.70 -21.03 21.70
N ASN A 355 -2.12 -20.70 22.85
CA ASN A 355 -2.80 -20.04 23.97
C ASN A 355 -2.56 -18.51 24.02
N GLN A 356 -1.75 -17.97 23.11
CA GLN A 356 -1.44 -16.53 23.03
C GLN A 356 -2.31 -15.84 21.97
N THR A 357 -2.55 -14.54 22.12
CA THR A 357 -3.38 -13.77 21.17
C THR A 357 -2.56 -13.42 19.92
N ILE A 358 -2.89 -13.95 18.74
CA ILE A 358 -2.04 -13.83 17.52
C ILE A 358 -2.84 -13.35 16.32
N TYR A 359 -2.40 -12.24 15.70
CA TYR A 359 -3.02 -11.64 14.52
C TYR A 359 -2.10 -11.62 13.30
N ASN A 360 -2.53 -12.22 12.17
CA ASN A 360 -1.90 -11.95 10.88
C ASN A 360 -2.43 -10.63 10.29
N LYS A 361 -1.72 -9.52 10.48
CA LYS A 361 -2.01 -8.20 9.89
C LYS A 361 -0.80 -7.28 9.99
N ALA A 362 -0.84 -6.17 9.27
CA ALA A 362 0.16 -5.11 9.44
C ALA A 362 -0.05 -4.37 10.78
N PHE A 363 1.04 -3.98 11.44
CA PHE A 363 0.99 -3.36 12.77
C PHE A 363 0.15 -2.07 12.83
N GLN A 364 0.22 -1.22 11.79
CA GLN A 364 -0.61 -0.01 11.68
C GLN A 364 -2.10 -0.27 11.38
N HIS A 365 -2.53 -1.53 11.39
CA HIS A 365 -3.93 -1.97 11.28
C HIS A 365 -4.38 -2.77 12.52
N HIS A 366 -3.57 -2.81 13.57
CA HIS A 366 -4.00 -3.29 14.89
C HIS A 366 -4.75 -2.19 15.65
N LEU A 367 -5.86 -2.55 16.30
CA LEU A 367 -6.66 -1.65 17.14
C LEU A 367 -6.52 -2.06 18.60
N PHE A 368 -5.86 -1.22 19.40
CA PHE A 368 -5.57 -1.50 20.81
C PHE A 368 -6.82 -1.30 21.66
N ASP A 369 -7.36 -2.40 22.19
CA ASP A 369 -8.48 -2.41 23.14
C ASP A 369 -8.05 -2.09 24.57
N LYS A 370 -6.85 -2.52 24.97
CA LYS A 370 -6.25 -2.32 26.30
C LYS A 370 -4.83 -1.75 26.21
N PRO A 371 -4.33 -1.07 27.26
CA PRO A 371 -2.93 -0.71 27.39
C PRO A 371 -2.11 -1.89 27.95
N TYR A 372 -0.85 -2.01 27.53
CA TYR A 372 0.02 -3.15 27.82
C TYR A 372 1.07 -2.82 28.90
N ASP A 373 1.49 -3.82 29.69
CA ASP A 373 2.56 -3.69 30.69
C ASP A 373 3.93 -3.51 30.02
N ALA A 374 4.15 -4.23 28.91
CA ALA A 374 5.33 -4.03 28.08
C ALA A 374 5.02 -4.11 26.58
N PHE A 375 5.83 -3.40 25.80
CA PHE A 375 6.06 -3.70 24.38
C PHE A 375 7.49 -4.19 24.23
N ILE A 376 7.67 -5.34 23.60
CA ILE A 376 9.00 -5.86 23.26
C ILE A 376 9.08 -6.18 21.77
N GLY A 377 10.29 -6.26 21.22
CA GLY A 377 10.47 -6.84 19.90
C GLY A 377 11.72 -6.42 19.14
N ASN A 378 11.73 -6.75 17.86
CA ASN A 378 12.77 -6.39 16.89
C ASN A 378 12.10 -5.94 15.57
N PRO A 379 11.69 -4.66 15.44
CA PRO A 379 10.94 -4.18 14.28
C PRO A 379 11.74 -4.30 12.97
N PRO A 380 11.09 -4.65 11.85
CA PRO A 380 11.79 -4.98 10.61
C PRO A 380 12.65 -3.81 10.07
N PHE A 381 13.86 -4.14 9.66
CA PHE A 381 14.86 -3.18 9.22
C PHE A 381 14.59 -2.70 7.79
N GLY A 382 14.45 -1.39 7.58
CA GLY A 382 14.34 -0.83 6.24
C GLY A 382 14.04 0.67 6.21
N GLN A 383 14.24 1.27 5.04
CA GLN A 383 13.95 2.70 4.80
C GLN A 383 12.45 2.96 4.51
N LYS A 384 11.61 1.93 4.54
CA LYS A 384 10.17 2.03 4.29
C LYS A 384 9.52 2.93 5.35
N LYS A 385 8.67 3.84 4.89
CA LYS A 385 7.84 4.69 5.74
C LYS A 385 6.47 4.04 5.97
N ILE A 386 5.99 4.04 7.20
CA ILE A 386 4.66 3.52 7.55
C ILE A 386 3.62 4.59 7.20
N LEU A 387 2.61 4.22 6.39
CA LEU A 387 1.46 5.07 6.11
C LEU A 387 0.34 4.71 7.09
N ASP A 388 -0.01 5.65 7.97
CA ASP A 388 -1.11 5.51 8.91
C ASP A 388 -1.92 6.81 8.89
N LEU A 389 -3.12 6.74 8.33
CA LEU A 389 -4.00 7.91 8.19
C LEU A 389 -4.76 8.22 9.49
N ASN A 390 -4.76 7.30 10.46
CA ASN A 390 -5.44 7.45 11.74
C ASN A 390 -4.52 8.05 12.82
N ASP A 391 -3.20 7.99 12.63
CA ASP A 391 -2.20 8.61 13.50
C ASP A 391 -1.42 9.74 12.80
N PRO A 392 -1.92 11.00 12.82
CA PRO A 392 -1.22 12.15 12.23
C PRO A 392 0.18 12.43 12.79
N THR A 393 0.55 11.89 13.95
CA THR A 393 1.87 12.08 14.57
C THR A 393 2.90 11.10 14.02
N LEU A 394 2.49 9.85 13.78
CA LEU A 394 3.38 8.77 13.36
C LEU A 394 3.31 8.49 11.84
N ASN A 395 2.33 9.07 11.14
CA ASN A 395 2.18 8.94 9.70
C ASN A 395 3.46 9.34 8.93
N LYS A 396 3.88 8.49 7.98
CA LYS A 396 5.07 8.65 7.12
C LYS A 396 6.41 8.68 7.87
N THR A 397 6.45 8.24 9.14
CA THR A 397 7.71 7.97 9.86
C THR A 397 8.35 6.65 9.38
N SER A 398 9.64 6.45 9.67
CA SER A 398 10.34 5.17 9.43
C SER A 398 9.83 4.07 10.35
N VAL A 399 10.08 2.80 10.01
CA VAL A 399 9.58 1.63 10.77
C VAL A 399 9.87 1.74 12.27
N HIS A 400 11.13 1.88 12.70
CA HIS A 400 11.46 1.97 14.14
C HIS A 400 10.80 3.19 14.82
N ASN A 401 10.72 4.35 14.15
CA ASN A 401 10.04 5.53 14.68
C ASN A 401 8.54 5.28 14.91
N TYR A 402 7.86 4.65 13.94
CA TYR A 402 6.45 4.27 14.08
C TYR A 402 6.27 3.27 15.22
N PHE A 403 7.08 2.21 15.25
CA PHE A 403 6.94 1.11 16.20
C PHE A 403 7.14 1.56 17.65
N ILE A 404 8.21 2.30 17.95
CA ILE A 404 8.43 2.85 19.30
C ILE A 404 7.37 3.90 19.63
N GLY A 405 7.08 4.82 18.70
CA GLY A 405 6.09 5.89 18.93
C GLY A 405 4.70 5.33 19.25
N ASN A 406 4.27 4.27 18.56
CA ASN A 406 2.99 3.60 18.78
C ASN A 406 3.00 2.80 20.09
N ALA A 407 4.07 2.06 20.37
CA ALA A 407 4.26 1.38 21.66
C ALA A 407 4.13 2.36 22.85
N ILE A 408 4.79 3.52 22.79
CA ILE A 408 4.68 4.55 23.84
C ILE A 408 3.27 5.14 23.95
N LYS A 409 2.47 5.21 22.87
CA LYS A 409 1.04 5.59 22.97
C LYS A 409 0.20 4.52 23.68
N ASN A 410 0.57 3.24 23.58
CA ASN A 410 -0.26 2.09 24.00
C ASN A 410 0.23 1.32 25.23
N LEU A 411 1.34 1.73 25.85
CA LEU A 411 1.71 1.30 27.20
C LEU A 411 0.74 1.79 28.29
N LYS A 412 0.67 1.02 29.38
CA LYS A 412 0.20 1.48 30.70
C LYS A 412 1.19 2.50 31.26
N GLU A 413 0.74 3.41 32.12
CA GLU A 413 1.65 4.21 32.95
C GLU A 413 2.56 3.30 33.78
N ASP A 414 3.82 3.72 33.98
CA ASP A 414 4.92 2.91 34.51
C ASP A 414 5.33 1.65 33.68
N GLY A 415 4.63 1.31 32.59
CA GLY A 415 4.95 0.20 31.67
C GLY A 415 6.21 0.42 30.81
N ILE A 416 6.77 -0.64 30.23
CA ILE A 416 8.13 -0.66 29.62
C ILE A 416 8.11 -0.93 28.10
N ALA A 417 8.84 -0.12 27.31
CA ALA A 417 9.18 -0.47 25.93
C ALA A 417 10.64 -0.96 25.87
N ALA A 418 10.89 -2.16 25.34
CA ALA A 418 12.23 -2.73 25.22
C ALA A 418 12.44 -3.33 23.82
N PHE A 419 13.14 -2.59 22.95
CA PHE A 419 13.28 -2.92 21.53
C PHE A 419 14.72 -3.08 21.08
N VAL A 420 14.95 -3.95 20.10
CA VAL A 420 16.11 -3.89 19.20
C VAL A 420 15.78 -2.96 18.05
N VAL A 421 16.66 -2.01 17.70
CA VAL A 421 16.51 -1.13 16.53
C VAL A 421 17.83 -0.89 15.82
N SER A 422 17.81 -0.31 14.61
CA SER A 422 19.04 0.17 13.97
C SER A 422 19.55 1.47 14.62
N SER A 423 20.87 1.67 14.60
CA SER A 423 21.54 2.85 15.17
C SER A 423 20.96 4.19 14.69
N TYR A 424 20.42 4.22 13.46
CA TYR A 424 19.72 5.36 12.88
C TYR A 424 18.60 5.95 13.76
N PHE A 425 17.95 5.17 14.64
CA PHE A 425 16.94 5.70 15.56
C PHE A 425 17.54 6.77 16.50
N LEU A 426 18.69 6.47 17.09
CA LEU A 426 19.39 7.37 18.02
C LEU A 426 20.32 8.34 17.28
N ASP A 427 21.05 7.90 16.25
CA ASP A 427 22.06 8.73 15.58
C ASP A 427 21.46 9.76 14.58
N SER A 428 20.21 9.59 14.14
CA SER A 428 19.53 10.52 13.21
C SER A 428 19.60 11.98 13.69
N LYS A 429 20.05 12.88 12.79
CA LYS A 429 20.02 14.35 12.97
C LYS A 429 18.60 14.90 13.16
N ASN A 430 17.57 14.18 12.71
CA ASN A 430 16.18 14.52 12.99
C ASN A 430 15.77 13.88 14.33
N SER A 431 15.57 14.72 15.34
CA SER A 431 15.12 14.34 16.70
C SER A 431 13.60 14.45 16.93
N THR A 432 12.78 14.75 15.90
CA THR A 432 11.33 15.01 16.05
C THR A 432 10.59 13.89 16.80
N ILE A 433 10.83 12.63 16.43
CA ILE A 433 10.15 11.48 17.06
C ILE A 433 10.75 11.16 18.45
N ARG A 434 12.05 11.43 18.67
CA ARG A 434 12.66 11.31 20.00
C ARG A 434 12.08 12.33 20.98
N ASN A 435 11.90 13.57 20.53
CA ASN A 435 11.22 14.62 21.30
C ASN A 435 9.75 14.25 21.61
N PHE A 436 8.98 13.78 20.62
CA PHE A 436 7.61 13.28 20.83
C PHE A 436 7.54 12.13 21.86
N ILE A 437 8.52 11.21 21.85
CA ILE A 437 8.62 10.14 22.85
C ILE A 437 8.92 10.72 24.24
N ALA A 438 9.84 11.68 24.35
CA ALA A 438 10.21 12.36 25.62
C ALA A 438 9.11 13.25 26.24
N GLU A 439 8.01 13.51 25.51
CA GLU A 439 6.81 14.11 26.10
C GLU A 439 6.02 13.13 26.97
N GLN A 440 6.17 11.83 26.74
CA GLN A 440 5.32 10.78 27.33
C GLN A 440 6.08 9.66 28.04
N ALA A 441 7.38 9.52 27.78
CA ALA A 441 8.18 8.42 28.28
C ALA A 441 9.57 8.89 28.72
N THR A 442 10.12 8.12 29.64
CA THR A 442 11.44 8.25 30.23
C THR A 442 12.38 7.26 29.57
N PHE A 443 13.50 7.73 29.02
CA PHE A 443 14.56 6.85 28.51
C PHE A 443 15.37 6.27 29.67
N LEU A 444 15.62 4.97 29.65
CA LEU A 444 16.25 4.25 30.76
C LEU A 444 17.71 3.86 30.47
N GLY A 445 18.08 3.85 29.20
CA GLY A 445 19.39 3.45 28.70
C GLY A 445 19.29 2.70 27.37
N ALA A 446 20.43 2.63 26.69
CA ALA A 446 20.61 1.83 25.49
C ALA A 446 21.99 1.18 25.47
N VAL A 447 22.14 0.13 24.66
CA VAL A 447 23.41 -0.55 24.43
C VAL A 447 23.59 -0.85 22.94
N ARG A 448 24.73 -0.44 22.38
CA ARG A 448 25.07 -0.61 20.97
C ARG A 448 25.82 -1.91 20.75
N LEU A 449 25.32 -2.74 19.84
CA LEU A 449 25.83 -4.06 19.52
C LEU A 449 26.82 -4.02 18.35
N PRO A 450 27.83 -4.91 18.32
CA PRO A 450 28.58 -5.22 17.12
C PRO A 450 27.67 -5.54 15.93
N ASN A 451 28.06 -5.07 14.74
CA ASN A 451 27.33 -5.31 13.49
C ASN A 451 27.13 -6.81 13.19
N ASN A 452 28.04 -7.68 13.66
CA ASN A 452 27.99 -9.12 13.50
C ASN A 452 27.11 -9.86 14.53
N ALA A 453 26.50 -9.17 15.51
CA ALA A 453 25.73 -9.82 16.58
C ALA A 453 24.56 -10.68 16.05
N PHE A 454 23.98 -10.29 14.92
CA PHE A 454 22.91 -11.03 14.24
C PHE A 454 23.43 -12.05 13.20
N LYS A 455 24.71 -11.97 12.80
CA LYS A 455 25.27 -12.70 11.65
C LYS A 455 25.09 -14.22 11.73
N LYS A 456 25.19 -14.82 12.92
CA LYS A 456 25.03 -16.28 13.12
C LYS A 456 23.60 -16.80 12.88
N ARG A 457 22.57 -15.97 13.05
CA ARG A 457 21.14 -16.35 12.97
C ARG A 457 20.40 -15.72 11.78
N ALA A 458 20.83 -14.53 11.37
CA ALA A 458 20.24 -13.73 10.29
C ALA A 458 21.10 -13.66 9.01
N ASN A 459 22.41 -13.94 9.08
CA ASN A 459 23.38 -13.68 8.01
C ASN A 459 23.52 -12.17 7.62
N THR A 460 23.28 -11.27 8.57
CA THR A 460 23.37 -9.81 8.39
C THR A 460 24.55 -9.17 9.14
N GLU A 461 25.09 -8.08 8.58
CA GLU A 461 25.98 -7.15 9.30
C GLU A 461 25.28 -5.78 9.44
N VAL A 462 24.69 -5.48 10.59
CA VAL A 462 23.97 -4.23 10.86
C VAL A 462 24.21 -3.76 12.29
N THR A 463 24.65 -2.52 12.47
CA THR A 463 24.80 -1.92 13.82
C THR A 463 23.43 -1.65 14.42
N THR A 464 23.19 -2.23 15.60
CA THR A 464 21.88 -2.24 16.26
C THR A 464 22.01 -1.85 17.72
N ASP A 465 20.98 -1.19 18.24
CA ASP A 465 20.90 -0.74 19.63
C ASP A 465 19.74 -1.47 20.31
N ILE A 466 19.97 -2.01 21.51
CA ILE A 466 18.87 -2.41 22.42
C ILE A 466 18.53 -1.19 23.27
N ILE A 467 17.28 -0.75 23.26
CA ILE A 467 16.81 0.49 23.91
C ILE A 467 15.72 0.18 24.94
N PHE A 468 15.72 0.89 26.06
CA PHE A 468 14.71 0.76 27.11
C PHE A 468 14.04 2.11 27.42
N PHE A 469 12.71 2.12 27.44
CA PHE A 469 11.87 3.25 27.85
C PHE A 469 10.85 2.81 28.90
N LYS A 470 10.44 3.74 29.76
CA LYS A 470 9.30 3.59 30.66
C LYS A 470 8.25 4.68 30.38
N LYS A 471 6.98 4.33 30.38
CA LYS A 471 5.86 5.27 30.27
C LYS A 471 5.76 6.18 31.50
N GLY A 472 5.34 7.42 31.28
CA GLY A 472 5.39 8.50 32.25
C GLY A 472 6.72 9.26 32.14
N LYS A 473 6.69 10.57 32.40
CA LYS A 473 7.81 11.48 32.19
C LYS A 473 8.49 11.86 33.50
N ASP A 474 9.69 11.36 33.73
CA ASP A 474 10.60 11.90 34.74
C ASP A 474 11.39 13.09 34.15
N LEU A 475 11.49 14.18 34.90
CA LEU A 475 12.24 15.37 34.48
C LEU A 475 13.72 15.33 34.89
N ASN A 476 14.09 14.41 35.79
CA ASN A 476 15.41 14.29 36.40
C ASN A 476 16.34 13.32 35.65
N ILE A 477 15.82 12.62 34.63
CA ILE A 477 16.55 11.59 33.88
C ILE A 477 17.15 12.16 32.58
N ASP A 478 18.23 11.52 32.12
CA ASP A 478 19.09 11.98 31.04
C ASP A 478 18.34 12.29 29.74
N LYS A 479 18.74 13.39 29.10
CA LYS A 479 18.20 13.94 27.85
C LYS A 479 19.19 13.88 26.70
N SER A 480 20.44 13.47 26.93
CA SER A 480 21.48 13.31 25.89
C SER A 480 21.01 12.39 24.74
N TRP A 481 20.12 11.44 25.02
CA TRP A 481 19.53 10.57 24.00
C TRP A 481 18.67 11.30 22.95
N LEU A 482 18.23 12.53 23.21
CA LEU A 482 17.42 13.32 22.28
C LEU A 482 18.21 13.77 21.04
N GLU A 483 19.48 14.12 21.20
CA GLU A 483 20.26 14.77 20.15
C GLU A 483 21.44 13.90 19.69
N SER A 484 21.88 14.13 18.46
CA SER A 484 23.08 13.51 17.92
C SER A 484 24.10 14.56 17.52
N VAL A 485 25.35 14.29 17.88
CA VAL A 485 26.51 15.16 17.68
C VAL A 485 27.40 14.57 16.60
N GLU A 486 28.25 15.38 15.96
CA GLU A 486 29.22 14.83 15.00
C GLU A 486 30.13 13.79 15.68
N TYR A 487 30.39 12.70 14.96
CA TYR A 487 31.36 11.68 15.32
C TYR A 487 32.65 11.95 14.55
N TYR A 488 33.66 12.46 15.26
CA TYR A 488 35.02 12.56 14.75
C TYR A 488 35.80 11.32 15.20
N ASP A 489 36.55 10.73 14.27
CA ASP A 489 37.41 9.58 14.52
C ASP A 489 38.85 10.08 14.72
N ASP A 490 39.62 9.49 15.64
CA ASP A 490 41.03 9.86 15.88
C ASP A 490 41.89 9.77 14.60
N ARG A 491 41.42 9.02 13.59
CA ARG A 491 42.02 8.95 12.25
C ARG A 491 41.76 10.17 11.35
N PHE A 492 41.18 11.28 11.82
CA PHE A 492 41.17 12.54 11.05
C PHE A 492 42.59 12.92 10.60
N ASP A 493 43.57 12.81 11.51
CA ASP A 493 44.99 12.99 11.23
C ASP A 493 45.57 11.97 10.21
N GLU A 494 44.93 10.82 9.99
CA GLU A 494 45.30 9.88 8.93
C GLU A 494 44.51 10.08 7.63
N ALA A 495 43.29 10.62 7.70
CA ALA A 495 42.42 10.82 6.55
C ALA A 495 43.00 11.86 5.58
N GLU A 496 43.50 12.97 6.11
CA GLU A 496 44.24 13.98 5.35
C GLU A 496 45.51 13.38 4.72
N LYS A 497 46.27 12.58 5.49
CA LYS A 497 47.46 11.84 4.99
C LYS A 497 47.12 10.77 3.94
N ARG A 498 45.86 10.36 3.82
CA ARG A 498 45.33 9.43 2.81
C ARG A 498 44.61 10.14 1.65
N GLY A 499 44.57 11.47 1.64
CA GLY A 499 43.95 12.27 0.57
C GLY A 499 42.41 12.26 0.56
N MET A 500 41.76 11.91 1.68
CA MET A 500 40.30 12.02 1.80
C MET A 500 39.91 13.46 2.17
N HIS A 501 38.92 14.03 1.48
CA HIS A 501 38.45 15.40 1.77
C HIS A 501 37.78 15.46 3.16
N PRO A 502 38.06 16.47 4.00
CA PRO A 502 37.49 16.56 5.35
C PRO A 502 35.96 16.48 5.39
N ASP A 503 35.28 17.03 4.38
CA ASP A 503 33.80 17.02 4.28
C ASP A 503 33.19 15.62 4.28
N VAL A 504 33.93 14.59 3.84
CA VAL A 504 33.47 13.19 3.86
C VAL A 504 33.16 12.70 5.28
N PHE A 505 33.72 13.35 6.31
CA PHE A 505 33.57 12.97 7.71
C PHE A 505 32.53 13.81 8.46
N ASN A 506 32.15 14.97 7.94
CA ASN A 506 31.24 15.92 8.63
C ASN A 506 29.78 15.43 8.72
N ASP A 507 29.40 14.42 7.92
CA ASP A 507 28.06 13.83 7.94
C ASP A 507 27.86 12.75 9.02
N PHE A 508 28.93 12.19 9.61
CA PHE A 508 28.77 11.15 10.63
C PHE A 508 28.31 11.72 11.96
N ARG A 509 27.28 11.10 12.54
CA ARG A 509 26.76 11.46 13.85
C ARG A 509 26.69 10.24 14.75
N ILE A 510 26.93 10.48 16.03
CA ILE A 510 26.61 9.54 17.10
C ILE A 510 25.65 10.22 18.07
N ASN A 511 24.69 9.48 18.59
CA ASN A 511 23.83 9.98 19.64
C ASN A 511 24.64 10.42 20.88
N GLU A 512 24.27 11.55 21.49
CA GLU A 512 25.06 12.13 22.60
C GLU A 512 25.09 11.20 23.82
N TYR A 513 24.04 10.39 24.04
CA TYR A 513 24.04 9.35 25.08
C TYR A 513 25.20 8.37 24.94
N PHE A 514 25.51 7.90 23.72
CA PHE A 514 26.62 6.96 23.50
C PHE A 514 28.00 7.65 23.58
N LYS A 515 28.08 8.94 23.23
CA LYS A 515 29.28 9.74 23.48
C LYS A 515 29.56 9.90 24.98
N ASN A 516 28.51 10.10 25.77
CA ASN A 516 28.59 10.28 27.23
C ASN A 516 28.69 8.93 27.97
N ASN A 517 28.32 7.81 27.33
CA ASN A 517 28.36 6.45 27.87
C ASN A 517 29.09 5.47 26.93
N PRO A 518 30.39 5.68 26.63
CA PRO A 518 31.13 4.84 25.68
C PRO A 518 31.25 3.37 26.13
N GLN A 519 31.11 3.08 27.43
CA GLN A 519 31.05 1.72 27.96
C GLN A 519 29.83 0.92 27.46
N ASN A 520 28.77 1.60 27.01
CA ASN A 520 27.58 1.00 26.43
C ASN A 520 27.69 0.79 24.90
N ILE A 521 28.86 1.05 24.31
CA ILE A 521 29.22 0.60 22.96
C ILE A 521 29.99 -0.72 23.10
N LEU A 522 29.39 -1.82 22.66
CA LEU A 522 29.93 -3.18 22.86
C LEU A 522 30.88 -3.64 21.76
N GLY A 523 31.63 -2.71 21.20
CA GLY A 523 32.62 -2.94 20.15
C GLY A 523 33.37 -1.65 19.79
N LYS A 524 34.07 -1.66 18.65
CA LYS A 524 34.82 -0.50 18.15
C LYS A 524 34.06 0.21 17.02
N MET A 525 33.70 1.48 17.22
CA MET A 525 33.15 2.32 16.15
C MET A 525 34.17 2.50 15.02
N ASN A 526 33.72 2.39 13.77
CA ASN A 526 34.55 2.55 12.59
C ASN A 526 33.70 2.98 11.38
N ILE A 527 34.21 3.95 10.61
CA ILE A 527 33.67 4.30 9.29
C ILE A 527 34.10 3.23 8.27
N LYS A 528 33.15 2.58 7.62
CA LYS A 528 33.34 1.52 6.61
C LYS A 528 32.95 2.08 5.25
N SER A 529 33.81 1.94 4.25
CA SER A 529 33.44 2.24 2.86
C SER A 529 32.67 1.06 2.26
N SER A 530 31.55 1.33 1.62
CA SER A 530 30.78 0.37 0.83
C SER A 530 30.53 0.94 -0.57
N GLN A 531 30.02 0.11 -1.48
CA GLN A 531 29.59 0.59 -2.80
C GLN A 531 28.48 1.68 -2.70
N TYR A 532 27.64 1.61 -1.67
CA TYR A 532 26.56 2.58 -1.41
C TYR A 532 27.03 3.87 -0.73
N GLY A 533 28.35 4.07 -0.56
CA GLY A 533 28.94 5.14 0.24
C GLY A 533 29.43 4.63 1.60
N TYR A 534 29.71 5.57 2.50
CA TYR A 534 30.32 5.29 3.80
C TYR A 534 29.26 5.10 4.90
N SER A 535 29.45 4.11 5.77
CA SER A 535 28.61 3.82 6.95
C SER A 535 29.43 3.93 8.24
N LEU A 536 28.83 4.47 9.31
CA LEU A 536 29.38 4.36 10.66
C LEU A 536 28.87 3.06 11.29
N GLU A 537 29.77 2.12 11.56
CA GLU A 537 29.45 0.79 12.10
C GLU A 537 30.17 0.52 13.42
N CYS A 538 29.51 -0.18 14.35
CA CYS A 538 30.17 -0.79 15.50
C CYS A 538 30.73 -2.16 15.07
N LEU A 539 32.06 -2.30 15.03
CA LEU A 539 32.71 -3.58 14.77
C LEU A 539 32.90 -4.38 16.06
N ASP A 540 32.94 -5.71 15.92
CA ASP A 540 33.36 -6.62 16.99
C ASP A 540 34.82 -6.34 17.39
N ASP A 541 35.10 -6.28 18.69
CA ASP A 541 36.44 -6.08 19.27
C ASP A 541 36.95 -7.30 20.06
N GLY A 542 36.24 -8.43 20.00
CA GLY A 542 36.62 -9.69 20.64
C GLY A 542 36.24 -9.79 22.12
N ARG A 543 35.49 -8.83 22.70
CA ARG A 543 34.94 -8.95 24.05
C ARG A 543 33.88 -10.06 24.13
N ASP A 544 33.70 -10.65 25.31
CA ASP A 544 32.55 -11.52 25.56
C ASP A 544 31.25 -10.69 25.59
N LEU A 545 30.48 -10.79 24.50
CA LEU A 545 29.23 -10.05 24.32
C LEU A 545 28.18 -10.40 25.39
N LYS A 546 28.17 -11.62 25.93
CA LYS A 546 27.21 -12.02 26.98
C LYS A 546 27.56 -11.34 28.30
N ILE A 547 28.82 -11.40 28.72
CA ILE A 547 29.29 -10.72 29.94
C ILE A 547 29.10 -9.21 29.82
N ALA A 548 29.33 -8.64 28.64
CA ALA A 548 29.11 -7.22 28.38
C ALA A 548 27.63 -6.81 28.48
N LEU A 549 26.71 -7.58 27.90
CA LEU A 549 25.25 -7.33 27.99
C LEU A 549 24.72 -7.56 29.42
N GLU A 550 25.18 -8.60 30.11
CA GLU A 550 24.88 -8.83 31.53
C GLU A 550 25.40 -7.71 32.43
N ASN A 551 26.44 -6.98 32.03
CA ASN A 551 26.91 -5.81 32.78
C ASN A 551 26.12 -4.55 32.44
N PHE A 552 25.72 -4.35 31.18
CA PHE A 552 24.81 -3.28 30.80
C PHE A 552 23.46 -3.37 31.52
N THR A 553 22.84 -4.56 31.60
CA THR A 553 21.52 -4.70 32.25
C THR A 553 21.55 -4.33 33.73
N LYS A 554 22.69 -4.52 34.42
CA LYS A 554 22.91 -4.06 35.80
C LYS A 554 22.98 -2.53 35.96
N THR A 555 23.23 -1.78 34.88
CA THR A 555 23.25 -0.30 34.89
C THR A 555 21.86 0.32 34.75
N LEU A 556 20.86 -0.44 34.29
CA LEU A 556 19.48 0.04 34.20
C LEU A 556 18.90 0.30 35.61
N PRO A 557 18.00 1.30 35.79
CA PRO A 557 17.45 1.62 37.10
C PRO A 557 16.70 0.45 37.73
N LYS A 558 16.86 0.24 39.03
CA LYS A 558 16.29 -0.93 39.71
C LYS A 558 14.86 -0.69 40.22
N ASN A 559 13.97 -1.67 40.01
CA ASN A 559 12.62 -1.71 40.58
C ASN A 559 11.75 -0.45 40.29
N ILE A 560 11.79 0.08 39.06
CA ILE A 560 11.04 1.28 38.66
C ILE A 560 9.68 0.99 37.99
N TYR A 561 9.47 -0.22 37.49
CA TYR A 561 8.16 -0.67 37.02
C TYR A 561 7.22 -0.83 38.22
N LYS A 562 5.95 -0.50 38.03
CA LYS A 562 4.88 -0.74 38.99
C LYS A 562 3.69 -1.32 38.25
N TYR A 563 3.14 -2.41 38.77
CA TYR A 563 1.95 -3.01 38.19
C TYR A 563 0.76 -2.02 38.21
N GLN A 564 0.07 -1.93 37.08
CA GLN A 564 -1.18 -1.21 36.94
C GLN A 564 -2.23 -2.19 36.38
N GLU A 565 -3.39 -2.26 37.02
CA GLU A 565 -4.49 -3.11 36.60
C GLU A 565 -4.91 -2.80 35.14
N THR A 566 -5.20 -3.84 34.36
CA THR A 566 -5.49 -3.74 32.92
C THR A 566 -6.86 -3.11 32.66
N LYS A 567 -6.91 -1.77 32.68
CA LYS A 567 -8.10 -0.99 32.31
C LYS A 567 -8.28 -0.99 30.78
N ILE A 568 -9.15 -1.89 30.30
CA ILE A 568 -9.57 -1.94 28.90
C ILE A 568 -10.15 -0.56 28.51
N LYS A 569 -9.59 0.09 27.49
CA LYS A 569 -9.86 1.51 27.14
C LYS A 569 -11.20 1.72 26.44
N LEU A 570 -11.78 0.68 25.86
CA LEU A 570 -13.18 0.61 25.45
C LEU A 570 -13.76 -0.74 25.90
N SER A 571 -15.08 -0.84 26.03
CA SER A 571 -15.76 -2.12 26.29
C SER A 571 -15.81 -2.96 25.02
N TYR A 572 -14.66 -3.51 24.62
CA TYR A 572 -14.57 -4.54 23.60
C TYR A 572 -15.05 -5.88 24.16
N TYR A 573 -15.87 -6.55 23.38
CA TYR A 573 -16.33 -7.91 23.59
C TYR A 573 -15.80 -8.75 22.42
N ARG A 574 -15.31 -9.93 22.76
CA ARG A 574 -14.83 -10.93 21.80
C ARG A 574 -15.63 -12.20 22.05
N ILE A 575 -16.11 -12.82 20.98
CA ILE A 575 -16.63 -14.20 21.05
C ILE A 575 -15.68 -15.06 20.24
N ASP A 576 -14.94 -15.91 20.95
CA ASP A 576 -14.01 -16.87 20.35
C ASP A 576 -14.76 -17.85 19.44
N ARG A 577 -14.09 -18.31 18.38
CA ARG A 577 -14.66 -19.29 17.45
C ARG A 577 -14.97 -20.65 18.07
N GLU A 578 -14.36 -20.96 19.23
CA GLU A 578 -14.62 -22.17 20.03
C GLU A 578 -15.82 -21.98 21.01
N SER A 579 -16.36 -20.77 21.16
CA SER A 579 -17.48 -20.45 22.08
C SER A 579 -18.85 -20.87 21.53
N PRO A 580 -19.76 -21.45 22.35
CA PRO A 580 -21.14 -21.72 21.96
C PRO A 580 -21.93 -20.50 21.47
N GLU A 581 -21.55 -19.28 21.85
CA GLU A 581 -22.22 -18.06 21.38
C GLU A 581 -21.84 -17.68 19.94
N TYR A 582 -20.72 -18.19 19.41
CA TYR A 582 -20.24 -17.86 18.07
C TYR A 582 -21.23 -18.30 16.98
N GLU A 583 -21.75 -19.53 17.08
CA GLU A 583 -22.74 -20.07 16.12
C GLU A 583 -24.04 -19.25 16.08
N LYS A 584 -24.43 -18.65 17.21
CA LYS A 584 -25.65 -17.84 17.37
C LYS A 584 -25.52 -16.48 16.68
N TYR A 585 -24.38 -15.80 16.81
CA TYR A 585 -24.21 -14.41 16.34
C TYR A 585 -23.45 -14.28 15.01
N SER A 586 -22.58 -15.23 14.66
CA SER A 586 -21.79 -15.21 13.41
C SER A 586 -22.66 -15.06 12.15
N LYS A 587 -23.81 -15.76 12.06
CA LYS A 587 -24.75 -15.67 10.92
C LYS A 587 -25.44 -14.31 10.77
N THR A 588 -25.43 -13.49 11.82
CA THR A 588 -25.95 -12.12 11.81
C THR A 588 -24.82 -11.14 11.52
N LEU A 589 -23.68 -11.29 12.21
CA LEU A 589 -22.50 -10.44 12.07
C LEU A 589 -21.80 -10.58 10.70
N SER A 590 -21.88 -11.74 10.04
CA SER A 590 -21.34 -11.93 8.68
C SER A 590 -22.09 -11.13 7.60
N LYS A 591 -23.32 -10.67 7.90
CA LYS A 591 -24.08 -9.76 7.03
C LYS A 591 -23.75 -8.28 7.29
N LEU A 592 -22.98 -7.99 8.34
CA LEU A 592 -22.63 -6.65 8.79
C LEU A 592 -21.18 -6.33 8.46
N LYS A 593 -20.95 -5.08 8.06
CA LYS A 593 -19.63 -4.51 7.83
C LYS A 593 -19.05 -4.02 9.15
N ASP A 594 -17.73 -3.92 9.20
CA ASP A 594 -17.07 -3.27 10.32
C ASP A 594 -17.43 -1.78 10.33
N GLY A 595 -17.76 -1.26 11.51
CA GLY A 595 -18.44 0.01 11.70
C GLY A 595 -19.97 -0.04 11.71
N ASN A 596 -20.65 -1.18 11.47
CA ASN A 596 -22.10 -1.25 11.69
C ASN A 596 -22.45 -1.38 13.17
N TYR A 597 -23.49 -0.67 13.62
CA TYR A 597 -24.15 -0.94 14.90
C TYR A 597 -25.03 -2.20 14.83
N PHE A 598 -25.20 -2.92 15.93
CA PHE A 598 -26.13 -4.04 16.05
C PHE A 598 -26.60 -4.22 17.49
N GLU A 599 -27.63 -5.04 17.69
CA GLU A 599 -28.16 -5.36 19.01
C GLU A 599 -27.68 -6.73 19.49
N TYR A 600 -27.14 -6.78 20.70
CA TYR A 600 -26.63 -7.97 21.37
C TYR A 600 -27.01 -7.90 22.85
N ASN A 601 -27.61 -8.96 23.39
CA ASN A 601 -28.12 -9.06 24.76
C ASN A 601 -28.94 -7.82 25.21
N ASN A 602 -29.81 -7.33 24.31
CA ASN A 602 -30.65 -6.13 24.45
C ASN A 602 -29.91 -4.78 24.59
N GLU A 603 -28.61 -4.73 24.30
CA GLU A 603 -27.82 -3.50 24.24
C GLU A 603 -27.22 -3.29 22.84
N ILE A 604 -26.70 -2.09 22.58
CA ILE A 604 -26.12 -1.74 21.28
C ILE A 604 -24.61 -1.94 21.32
N TYR A 605 -24.08 -2.52 20.25
CA TYR A 605 -22.66 -2.71 20.00
C TYR A 605 -22.31 -2.28 18.57
N MET A 606 -21.03 -2.06 18.30
CA MET A 606 -20.49 -1.79 16.96
C MET A 606 -19.55 -2.93 16.55
N LYS A 607 -19.76 -3.51 15.36
CA LYS A 607 -18.86 -4.53 14.78
C LYS A 607 -17.52 -3.90 14.39
N ILE A 608 -16.40 -4.56 14.70
CA ILE A 608 -15.04 -4.05 14.43
C ILE A 608 -14.17 -5.04 13.63
N GLY A 609 -14.43 -6.34 13.75
CA GLY A 609 -13.80 -7.35 12.90
C GLY A 609 -14.51 -8.71 13.01
N SER A 610 -14.27 -9.60 12.04
CA SER A 610 -14.92 -10.92 11.99
C SER A 610 -14.08 -12.04 11.34
N ASP A 611 -12.76 -11.88 11.21
CA ASP A 611 -11.94 -12.76 10.38
C ASP A 611 -11.67 -14.13 11.03
N ASP A 612 -11.20 -14.12 12.28
CA ASP A 612 -10.99 -15.32 13.14
C ASP A 612 -11.81 -15.29 14.44
N GLU A 613 -12.19 -14.09 14.92
CA GLU A 613 -12.94 -13.81 16.15
C GLU A 613 -14.10 -12.85 15.84
N LEU A 614 -15.23 -12.93 16.55
CA LEU A 614 -16.26 -11.88 16.49
C LEU A 614 -15.88 -10.74 17.44
N VAL A 615 -15.35 -9.64 16.92
CA VAL A 615 -14.88 -8.50 17.72
C VAL A 615 -15.83 -7.31 17.55
N PHE A 616 -16.34 -6.81 18.68
CA PHE A 616 -17.28 -5.69 18.72
C PHE A 616 -17.09 -4.83 19.97
N SER A 617 -17.42 -3.54 19.92
CA SER A 617 -17.32 -2.64 21.07
C SER A 617 -18.67 -2.07 21.49
N LYS A 618 -18.80 -1.72 22.78
CA LYS A 618 -19.97 -1.03 23.33
C LYS A 618 -19.78 0.50 23.19
N PRO A 619 -20.53 1.19 22.32
CA PRO A 619 -20.47 2.65 22.23
C PRO A 619 -21.04 3.31 23.49
N VAL A 620 -20.45 4.44 23.90
CA VAL A 620 -20.97 5.26 24.99
C VAL A 620 -22.16 6.09 24.48
N LEU A 621 -23.38 5.61 24.75
CA LEU A 621 -24.63 6.20 24.27
C LEU A 621 -25.50 6.66 25.45
N ASN A 622 -26.16 7.82 25.29
CA ASN A 622 -27.25 8.22 26.18
C ASN A 622 -28.56 7.51 25.77
N GLU A 623 -29.55 7.46 26.66
CA GLU A 623 -30.80 6.74 26.40
C GLU A 623 -31.55 7.17 25.13
N HIS A 624 -31.52 8.45 24.77
CA HIS A 624 -32.25 8.94 23.60
C HIS A 624 -31.62 8.44 22.31
N ASP A 625 -30.30 8.46 22.24
CA ASP A 625 -29.58 7.97 21.06
C ASP A 625 -29.59 6.43 21.01
N THR A 626 -29.53 5.73 22.15
CA THR A 626 -29.82 4.29 22.22
C THR A 626 -31.22 3.95 21.66
N ARG A 627 -32.27 4.71 22.06
CA ARG A 627 -33.63 4.51 21.53
C ARG A 627 -33.78 4.82 20.04
N ARG A 628 -32.94 5.70 19.47
CA ARG A 628 -32.90 6.00 18.02
C ARG A 628 -32.17 4.91 17.25
N ILE A 629 -30.96 4.59 17.68
CA ILE A 629 -30.05 3.67 16.98
C ILE A 629 -30.69 2.27 16.88
N LYS A 630 -31.40 1.76 17.91
CA LYS A 630 -32.16 0.50 17.78
C LYS A 630 -33.18 0.50 16.64
N LYS A 631 -33.92 1.60 16.45
CA LYS A 631 -34.89 1.72 15.36
C LYS A 631 -34.20 1.87 13.99
N LEU A 632 -33.05 2.56 13.94
CA LEU A 632 -32.27 2.74 12.72
C LEU A 632 -31.54 1.46 12.29
N ILE A 633 -31.09 0.63 13.25
CA ILE A 633 -30.66 -0.76 13.02
C ILE A 633 -31.81 -1.55 12.37
N ALA A 634 -33.00 -1.58 12.99
CA ALA A 634 -34.15 -2.30 12.43
C ALA A 634 -34.55 -1.80 11.02
N LEU A 635 -34.48 -0.49 10.78
CA LEU A 635 -34.75 0.11 9.47
C LEU A 635 -33.68 -0.26 8.43
N ARG A 636 -32.39 -0.28 8.82
CA ARG A 636 -31.25 -0.70 7.97
C ARG A 636 -31.32 -2.18 7.63
N ASP A 637 -31.58 -3.02 8.61
CA ASP A 637 -31.58 -4.47 8.41
C ASP A 637 -32.79 -4.91 7.58
N GLN A 638 -33.95 -4.25 7.73
CA GLN A 638 -35.08 -4.42 6.83
C GLN A 638 -34.84 -3.83 5.43
N PHE A 639 -34.13 -2.71 5.31
CA PHE A 639 -33.75 -2.13 4.02
C PHE A 639 -32.81 -3.08 3.25
N ASN A 640 -31.73 -3.54 3.89
CA ASN A 640 -30.81 -4.51 3.30
C ASN A 640 -31.54 -5.83 2.97
N THR A 641 -32.49 -6.27 3.80
CA THR A 641 -33.36 -7.43 3.50
C THR A 641 -34.19 -7.19 2.22
N LEU A 642 -34.87 -6.05 2.08
CA LEU A 642 -35.62 -5.72 0.87
C LEU A 642 -34.71 -5.68 -0.38
N ILE A 643 -33.50 -5.13 -0.25
CA ILE A 643 -32.49 -5.09 -1.33
C ILE A 643 -32.14 -6.50 -1.81
N GLU A 644 -31.92 -7.47 -0.91
CA GLU A 644 -31.68 -8.86 -1.32
C GLU A 644 -32.92 -9.51 -1.97
N TYR A 645 -34.14 -9.19 -1.51
CA TYR A 645 -35.36 -9.65 -2.20
C TYR A 645 -35.56 -8.98 -3.57
N GLU A 646 -35.09 -7.74 -3.78
CA GLU A 646 -35.16 -7.08 -5.09
C GLU A 646 -34.12 -7.63 -6.09
N LYS A 647 -32.90 -7.97 -5.64
CA LYS A 647 -31.82 -8.55 -6.46
C LYS A 647 -32.11 -9.96 -6.99
N ASN A 648 -32.74 -10.81 -6.17
CA ASN A 648 -32.97 -12.21 -6.49
C ASN A 648 -34.29 -12.41 -7.26
N GLU A 649 -34.49 -13.57 -7.90
CA GLU A 649 -35.77 -13.95 -8.54
C GLU A 649 -36.89 -14.28 -7.53
N SER A 650 -37.00 -13.48 -6.46
CA SER A 650 -38.14 -13.51 -5.54
C SER A 650 -39.41 -13.02 -6.21
N SER A 651 -40.52 -13.72 -5.95
CA SER A 651 -41.85 -13.34 -6.44
C SER A 651 -42.26 -11.97 -5.91
N ASP A 652 -42.92 -11.16 -6.74
CA ASP A 652 -43.25 -9.78 -6.40
C ASP A 652 -44.11 -9.64 -5.14
N LEU A 653 -44.90 -10.67 -4.79
CA LEU A 653 -45.64 -10.74 -3.53
C LEU A 653 -44.71 -10.76 -2.30
N LEU A 654 -43.61 -11.51 -2.35
CA LEU A 654 -42.62 -11.54 -1.26
C LEU A 654 -41.87 -10.21 -1.16
N VAL A 655 -41.43 -9.67 -2.31
CA VAL A 655 -40.77 -8.36 -2.37
C VAL A 655 -41.67 -7.25 -1.81
N GLU A 656 -42.95 -7.25 -2.19
CA GLU A 656 -43.93 -6.27 -1.73
C GLU A 656 -44.27 -6.42 -0.23
N ASN A 657 -44.24 -7.63 0.32
CA ASN A 657 -44.37 -7.83 1.76
C ASN A 657 -43.18 -7.22 2.53
N GLN A 658 -41.95 -7.37 2.02
CA GLN A 658 -40.77 -6.73 2.62
C GLN A 658 -40.83 -5.18 2.50
N ARG A 659 -41.36 -4.66 1.39
CA ARG A 659 -41.57 -3.22 1.15
C ARG A 659 -42.64 -2.62 2.07
N LYS A 660 -43.73 -3.34 2.33
CA LYS A 660 -44.75 -2.96 3.32
C LYS A 660 -44.18 -2.91 4.74
N TYR A 661 -43.33 -3.87 5.10
CA TYR A 661 -42.69 -3.86 6.42
C TYR A 661 -41.65 -2.74 6.56
N LEU A 662 -40.87 -2.44 5.51
CA LEU A 662 -39.98 -1.28 5.48
C LEU A 662 -40.74 0.05 5.63
N ASN A 663 -41.87 0.21 4.91
CA ASN A 663 -42.77 1.36 5.06
C ASN A 663 -43.23 1.52 6.52
N LYS A 664 -43.73 0.43 7.13
CA LYS A 664 -44.20 0.45 8.53
C LYS A 664 -43.10 0.90 9.50
N LEU A 665 -41.88 0.36 9.38
CA LEU A 665 -40.75 0.75 10.25
C LEU A 665 -40.36 2.22 10.06
N TYR A 666 -40.38 2.74 8.83
CA TYR A 666 -40.16 4.15 8.55
C TYR A 666 -41.25 5.04 9.16
N ASP A 667 -42.52 4.72 8.94
CA ASP A 667 -43.64 5.55 9.42
C ASP A 667 -43.71 5.56 10.96
N GLU A 668 -43.43 4.42 11.61
CA GLU A 668 -43.26 4.34 13.07
C GLU A 668 -42.01 5.07 13.59
N PHE A 669 -40.94 5.16 12.80
CA PHE A 669 -39.76 5.97 13.14
C PHE A 669 -40.10 7.46 13.09
N VAL A 670 -40.61 7.95 11.97
CA VAL A 670 -40.90 9.38 11.76
C VAL A 670 -41.94 9.88 12.76
N ALA A 671 -42.95 9.08 13.09
CA ALA A 671 -43.95 9.43 14.12
C ALA A 671 -43.38 9.59 15.55
N LYS A 672 -42.18 9.04 15.84
CA LYS A 672 -41.58 9.03 17.20
C LYS A 672 -40.29 9.85 17.31
N GLU A 673 -39.45 9.89 16.27
CA GLU A 673 -38.15 10.59 16.25
C GLU A 673 -38.10 11.73 15.21
N GLY A 674 -39.14 11.91 14.39
CA GLY A 674 -39.11 12.76 13.21
C GLY A 674 -38.28 12.16 12.06
N TYR A 675 -38.17 12.89 10.96
CA TYR A 675 -37.44 12.49 9.75
C TYR A 675 -35.99 12.05 10.02
N LEU A 676 -35.50 11.07 9.26
CA LEU A 676 -34.17 10.48 9.33
C LEU A 676 -33.09 11.56 9.17
N ASN A 677 -33.31 12.52 8.28
CA ASN A 677 -32.38 13.62 8.00
C ASN A 677 -32.33 14.73 9.06
N ARG A 678 -33.11 14.64 10.12
CA ARG A 678 -33.01 15.52 11.31
C ARG A 678 -31.64 15.38 11.96
N ASP A 679 -31.02 16.49 12.35
CA ASP A 679 -29.64 16.52 12.88
C ASP A 679 -29.42 15.59 14.09
N ALA A 680 -30.42 15.42 14.96
CA ALA A 680 -30.35 14.49 16.08
C ALA A 680 -30.24 13.01 15.63
N ASN A 681 -30.97 12.64 14.57
CA ASN A 681 -30.98 11.29 14.03
C ASN A 681 -29.70 11.02 13.22
N LYS A 682 -29.29 11.99 12.39
CA LYS A 682 -27.97 12.02 11.74
C LYS A 682 -26.82 11.85 12.73
N LYS A 683 -26.78 12.68 13.79
CA LYS A 683 -25.70 12.66 14.78
C LYS A 683 -25.65 11.34 15.56
N ALA A 684 -26.81 10.79 15.95
CA ALA A 684 -26.88 9.52 16.69
C ALA A 684 -26.35 8.33 15.86
N PHE A 685 -26.59 8.31 14.55
CA PHE A 685 -26.24 7.18 13.69
C PHE A 685 -24.97 7.40 12.85
N ARG A 686 -24.29 8.54 13.00
CA ARG A 686 -23.17 8.99 12.12
C ARG A 686 -22.00 8.02 12.00
N GLU A 687 -21.76 7.21 13.03
CA GLU A 687 -20.63 6.26 13.06
C GLU A 687 -20.98 4.95 12.34
N ASP A 688 -22.25 4.71 12.02
CA ASP A 688 -22.65 3.51 11.27
C ASP A 688 -22.20 3.62 9.81
N VAL A 689 -21.37 2.68 9.37
CA VAL A 689 -20.82 2.64 8.01
C VAL A 689 -21.89 2.62 6.89
N GLU A 690 -23.13 2.28 7.21
CA GLU A 690 -24.26 2.29 6.28
C GLU A 690 -25.27 3.43 6.52
N ALA A 691 -25.01 4.36 7.46
CA ALA A 691 -25.89 5.48 7.80
C ALA A 691 -26.38 6.28 6.58
N ASN A 692 -25.48 6.57 5.64
CA ASN A 692 -25.80 7.34 4.43
C ASN A 692 -26.82 6.64 3.51
N LYS A 693 -26.87 5.30 3.49
CA LYS A 693 -27.94 4.56 2.77
C LYS A 693 -29.31 4.85 3.38
N ILE A 694 -29.37 4.91 4.71
CA ILE A 694 -30.62 5.08 5.47
C ILE A 694 -31.09 6.52 5.40
N LEU A 695 -30.18 7.50 5.46
CA LEU A 695 -30.50 8.90 5.20
C LEU A 695 -31.03 9.13 3.76
N ALA A 696 -30.58 8.33 2.78
CA ALA A 696 -31.06 8.40 1.40
C ALA A 696 -32.48 7.80 1.17
N LEU A 697 -33.12 7.24 2.20
CA LEU A 697 -34.55 6.87 2.17
C LEU A 697 -35.47 8.10 2.11
N GLU A 698 -34.94 9.29 2.39
CA GLU A 698 -35.63 10.57 2.26
C GLU A 698 -35.02 11.43 1.15
N LYS A 699 -35.89 12.04 0.36
CA LYS A 699 -35.58 13.07 -0.64
C LYS A 699 -36.14 14.40 -0.17
N ASN A 700 -35.55 15.50 -0.62
CA ASN A 700 -36.05 16.86 -0.43
C ASN A 700 -36.30 17.23 1.06
N TYR A 701 -35.42 16.81 1.97
CA TYR A 701 -35.57 17.12 3.39
C TYR A 701 -35.46 18.63 3.66
N SER A 702 -36.45 19.17 4.38
CA SER A 702 -36.41 20.48 5.01
C SER A 702 -36.50 20.32 6.52
N SER A 703 -35.62 20.99 7.25
CA SER A 703 -35.67 21.11 8.71
C SER A 703 -36.83 21.96 9.21
N GLY A 704 -37.51 22.70 8.32
CA GLY A 704 -38.57 23.65 8.68
C GLY A 704 -38.03 24.87 9.44
N ILE A 705 -38.95 25.66 9.99
CA ILE A 705 -38.65 26.85 10.79
C ILE A 705 -39.42 26.70 12.11
N SER A 706 -38.70 26.53 13.21
CA SER A 706 -39.31 26.34 14.53
C SER A 706 -40.04 27.60 14.99
N LYS A 707 -41.06 27.46 15.84
CA LYS A 707 -41.84 28.60 16.36
C LYS A 707 -40.99 29.69 17.04
N SER A 708 -39.85 29.33 17.63
CA SER A 708 -38.93 30.30 18.25
C SER A 708 -38.05 31.05 17.25
N VAL A 709 -37.65 30.41 16.14
CA VAL A 709 -36.94 31.09 15.04
C VAL A 709 -37.92 31.94 14.23
N ALA A 710 -39.07 31.39 13.89
CA ALA A 710 -40.19 32.06 13.23
C ALA A 710 -40.55 33.40 13.92
N LEU A 711 -40.77 33.37 15.24
CA LEU A 711 -41.06 34.54 16.05
C LEU A 711 -39.93 35.58 16.10
N LYS A 712 -38.66 35.15 15.98
CA LYS A 712 -37.48 36.03 16.00
C LYS A 712 -37.24 36.69 14.65
N GLU A 713 -37.41 35.96 13.56
CA GLU A 713 -37.15 36.43 12.18
C GLU A 713 -38.40 37.06 11.52
N GLY A 714 -39.55 37.08 12.20
CA GLY A 714 -40.77 37.75 11.72
C GLY A 714 -41.54 36.98 10.64
N ILE A 715 -41.43 35.66 10.62
CA ILE A 715 -41.94 34.76 9.56
C ILE A 715 -42.80 33.64 10.15
N ASP A 716 -43.64 33.00 9.34
CA ASP A 716 -44.47 31.88 9.80
C ASP A 716 -43.66 30.59 10.08
N PRO A 717 -44.07 29.78 11.07
CA PRO A 717 -43.39 28.53 11.42
C PRO A 717 -43.68 27.43 10.40
N ILE A 718 -42.67 27.09 9.59
CA ILE A 718 -42.74 26.01 8.60
C ILE A 718 -42.49 24.65 9.29
N ALA A 719 -43.37 23.68 9.08
CA ALA A 719 -43.15 22.32 9.58
C ALA A 719 -41.96 21.65 8.86
N PRO A 720 -41.15 20.81 9.55
CA PRO A 720 -40.17 19.96 8.87
C PRO A 720 -40.87 19.04 7.87
N SER A 721 -40.19 18.68 6.78
CA SER A 721 -40.78 17.83 5.72
C SER A 721 -39.72 16.98 5.01
N ALA A 722 -40.14 15.85 4.45
CA ALA A 722 -39.37 15.02 3.53
C ALA A 722 -40.30 14.22 2.63
N THR A 723 -39.81 13.77 1.47
CA THR A 723 -40.51 12.83 0.58
C THR A 723 -39.83 11.46 0.63
N LYS A 724 -40.61 10.38 0.76
CA LYS A 724 -40.12 8.98 0.71
C LYS A 724 -39.41 8.69 -0.62
N ALA A 725 -38.31 7.94 -0.58
CA ALA A 725 -37.60 7.46 -1.76
C ALA A 725 -38.37 6.36 -2.52
N ASP A 726 -38.03 6.16 -3.79
CA ASP A 726 -38.68 5.26 -4.74
C ASP A 726 -38.86 3.81 -4.25
N ILE A 727 -37.93 3.29 -3.45
CA ILE A 727 -37.95 1.91 -2.93
C ILE A 727 -39.17 1.61 -2.05
N PHE A 728 -39.78 2.63 -1.45
CA PHE A 728 -41.03 2.49 -0.69
C PHE A 728 -42.26 2.22 -1.57
N PHE A 729 -42.16 2.39 -2.89
CA PHE A 729 -43.30 2.37 -3.82
C PHE A 729 -43.17 1.39 -5.00
N LYS A 730 -41.94 1.09 -5.44
CA LYS A 730 -41.67 0.21 -6.60
C LYS A 730 -40.36 -0.55 -6.41
N ARG A 731 -40.15 -1.58 -7.24
CA ARG A 731 -38.85 -2.26 -7.36
C ARG A 731 -37.82 -1.26 -7.90
N THR A 732 -36.67 -1.15 -7.22
CA THR A 732 -35.55 -0.27 -7.59
C THR A 732 -34.35 -1.03 -8.15
N ILE A 733 -34.20 -2.30 -7.76
CA ILE A 733 -33.24 -3.24 -8.34
C ILE A 733 -34.02 -4.33 -9.08
N ASN A 734 -33.75 -4.50 -10.37
CA ASN A 734 -34.27 -5.63 -11.13
C ASN A 734 -33.51 -6.89 -10.78
N ALA A 735 -34.20 -8.04 -10.78
CA ALA A 735 -33.53 -9.31 -10.57
C ALA A 735 -32.48 -9.58 -11.67
N GLN A 736 -31.32 -10.10 -11.30
CA GLN A 736 -30.41 -10.72 -12.28
C GLN A 736 -31.08 -11.98 -12.81
N LYS A 737 -31.48 -11.96 -14.09
CA LYS A 737 -31.99 -13.15 -14.76
C LYS A 737 -30.85 -14.16 -14.91
N GLU A 738 -31.11 -15.43 -14.65
CA GLU A 738 -30.19 -16.50 -15.00
C GLU A 738 -29.95 -16.50 -16.53
N ILE A 739 -28.74 -16.10 -16.95
CA ILE A 739 -28.28 -16.34 -18.31
C ILE A 739 -27.97 -17.83 -18.40
N LYS A 740 -28.82 -18.59 -19.09
CA LYS A 740 -28.58 -20.02 -19.34
C LYS A 740 -27.43 -20.19 -20.33
N ILE A 741 -26.23 -20.25 -19.77
CA ILE A 741 -24.99 -20.56 -20.48
C ILE A 741 -25.08 -21.99 -21.02
N SER A 742 -24.88 -22.15 -22.32
CA SER A 742 -24.98 -23.45 -23.01
C SER A 742 -23.73 -23.80 -23.83
N THR A 743 -22.83 -22.84 -24.05
CA THR A 743 -21.62 -22.98 -24.87
C THR A 743 -20.39 -22.35 -24.21
N PRO A 744 -19.15 -22.79 -24.54
CA PRO A 744 -17.92 -22.15 -24.09
C PRO A 744 -17.90 -20.64 -24.30
N LYS A 745 -18.41 -20.18 -25.45
CA LYS A 745 -18.42 -18.78 -25.85
C LYS A 745 -19.38 -17.93 -25.03
N GLU A 746 -20.56 -18.45 -24.70
CA GLU A 746 -21.49 -17.79 -23.77
C GLU A 746 -20.90 -17.72 -22.35
N ALA A 747 -20.24 -18.79 -21.89
CA ALA A 747 -19.57 -18.81 -20.59
C ALA A 747 -18.44 -17.77 -20.51
N LEU A 748 -17.64 -17.65 -21.58
CA LEU A 748 -16.60 -16.64 -21.70
C LEU A 748 -17.18 -15.21 -21.66
N ILE A 749 -18.25 -14.93 -22.42
CA ILE A 749 -18.91 -13.62 -22.44
C ILE A 749 -19.52 -13.29 -21.07
N ALA A 750 -20.17 -14.25 -20.41
CA ALA A 750 -20.71 -14.07 -19.07
C ALA A 750 -19.61 -13.81 -18.03
N SER A 751 -18.50 -14.57 -18.09
CA SER A 751 -17.32 -14.38 -17.24
C SER A 751 -16.74 -12.97 -17.36
N ILE A 752 -16.59 -12.46 -18.58
CA ILE A 752 -16.10 -11.09 -18.83
C ILE A 752 -17.09 -10.05 -18.27
N ASN A 753 -18.39 -10.24 -18.48
CA ASN A 753 -19.42 -9.31 -18.01
C ASN A 753 -19.56 -9.26 -16.47
N GLU A 754 -19.32 -10.37 -15.77
CA GLU A 754 -19.48 -10.49 -14.33
C GLU A 754 -18.18 -10.20 -13.54
N TYR A 755 -17.02 -10.63 -14.05
CA TYR A 755 -15.72 -10.52 -13.37
C TYR A 755 -14.76 -9.51 -14.01
N GLY A 756 -15.08 -8.95 -15.17
CA GLY A 756 -14.19 -8.07 -15.95
C GLY A 756 -12.98 -8.79 -16.56
N ARG A 757 -12.95 -10.13 -16.51
CA ARG A 757 -11.82 -10.99 -16.90
C ARG A 757 -12.31 -12.39 -17.27
N ILE A 758 -11.40 -13.23 -17.75
CA ILE A 758 -11.59 -14.68 -17.79
C ILE A 758 -11.45 -15.22 -16.36
N ASP A 759 -12.49 -15.82 -15.81
CA ASP A 759 -12.46 -16.47 -14.50
C ASP A 759 -12.68 -17.99 -14.66
N LEU A 760 -11.61 -18.76 -14.43
CA LEU A 760 -11.58 -20.20 -14.72
C LEU A 760 -12.59 -20.99 -13.88
N LYS A 761 -12.83 -20.56 -12.64
CA LYS A 761 -13.79 -21.21 -11.74
C LYS A 761 -15.23 -20.94 -12.19
N PHE A 762 -15.51 -19.75 -12.72
CA PHE A 762 -16.81 -19.47 -13.34
C PHE A 762 -17.04 -20.36 -14.58
N LEU A 763 -16.04 -20.50 -15.45
CA LEU A 763 -16.14 -21.38 -16.64
C LEU A 763 -16.39 -22.85 -16.25
N GLU A 764 -15.68 -23.35 -15.24
CA GLU A 764 -15.83 -24.71 -14.71
C GLU A 764 -17.22 -24.94 -14.06
N THR A 765 -17.75 -23.95 -13.34
CA THR A 765 -19.01 -24.11 -12.58
C THR A 765 -20.27 -23.97 -13.45
N ASN A 766 -20.20 -23.22 -14.56
CA ASN A 766 -21.37 -22.86 -15.38
C ASN A 766 -21.51 -23.69 -16.68
N LEU A 767 -20.71 -24.74 -16.87
CA LEU A 767 -20.78 -25.63 -18.04
C LEU A 767 -20.81 -27.10 -17.61
N ASN A 768 -21.65 -27.90 -18.27
CA ASN A 768 -21.73 -29.35 -18.06
C ASN A 768 -20.63 -30.12 -18.83
N GLN A 769 -19.39 -29.61 -18.82
CA GLN A 769 -18.23 -30.21 -19.49
C GLN A 769 -16.92 -29.84 -18.76
N PRO A 770 -15.82 -30.60 -18.93
CA PRO A 770 -14.55 -30.27 -18.30
C PRO A 770 -14.02 -28.87 -18.63
N LEU A 771 -13.33 -28.25 -17.67
CA LEU A 771 -12.65 -26.96 -17.88
C LEU A 771 -11.59 -27.06 -18.99
N GLU A 772 -10.84 -28.17 -19.07
CA GLU A 772 -9.84 -28.39 -20.12
C GLU A 772 -10.47 -28.42 -21.52
N GLU A 773 -11.63 -29.07 -21.70
CA GLU A 773 -12.35 -29.10 -22.97
C GLU A 773 -12.92 -27.72 -23.33
N THR A 774 -13.40 -26.98 -22.31
CA THR A 774 -13.87 -25.60 -22.45
C THR A 774 -12.75 -24.68 -22.95
N LEU A 775 -11.60 -24.69 -22.28
CA LEU A 775 -10.44 -23.85 -22.63
C LEU A 775 -9.90 -24.20 -24.02
N LYS A 776 -9.75 -25.50 -24.30
CA LYS A 776 -9.31 -26.00 -25.60
C LYS A 776 -10.24 -25.59 -26.75
N SER A 777 -11.56 -25.58 -26.53
CA SER A 777 -12.52 -25.04 -27.51
C SER A 777 -12.32 -23.54 -27.73
N LEU A 778 -12.12 -22.76 -26.67
CA LEU A 778 -11.92 -21.31 -26.75
C LEU A 778 -10.57 -20.91 -27.36
N GLU A 779 -9.53 -21.72 -27.19
CA GLU A 779 -8.24 -21.60 -27.90
C GLU A 779 -8.39 -21.94 -29.39
N GLN A 780 -9.11 -23.02 -29.72
CA GLN A 780 -9.36 -23.44 -31.11
C GLN A 780 -10.19 -22.40 -31.88
N ASP A 781 -11.19 -21.80 -31.24
CA ASP A 781 -11.97 -20.67 -31.78
C ASP A 781 -11.18 -19.34 -31.81
N LYS A 782 -9.92 -19.33 -31.33
CA LYS A 782 -9.04 -18.15 -31.18
C LYS A 782 -9.71 -17.00 -30.41
N LEU A 783 -10.50 -17.32 -29.39
CA LEU A 783 -11.16 -16.36 -28.49
C LEU A 783 -10.28 -16.02 -27.28
N ILE A 784 -9.47 -16.98 -26.84
CA ILE A 784 -8.49 -16.83 -25.76
C ILE A 784 -7.13 -17.39 -26.20
N PHE A 785 -6.07 -16.92 -25.55
CA PHE A 785 -4.72 -17.49 -25.63
C PHE A 785 -4.16 -17.70 -24.22
N LYS A 786 -3.35 -18.73 -24.04
CA LYS A 786 -2.60 -18.98 -22.80
C LYS A 786 -1.59 -17.86 -22.58
N ASP A 787 -1.50 -17.28 -21.38
CA ASP A 787 -0.55 -16.18 -21.13
C ASP A 787 0.89 -16.72 -21.14
N HIS A 788 1.72 -16.24 -22.08
CA HIS A 788 3.11 -16.68 -22.21
C HIS A 788 4.03 -16.10 -21.12
N LYS A 789 3.56 -15.14 -20.33
CA LYS A 789 4.22 -14.62 -19.12
C LYS A 789 3.69 -15.27 -17.84
N ASN A 790 2.50 -15.88 -17.87
CA ASN A 790 1.93 -16.64 -16.75
C ASN A 790 1.06 -17.82 -17.22
N PRO A 791 1.66 -18.99 -17.53
CA PRO A 791 0.97 -20.10 -18.20
C PRO A 791 -0.19 -20.76 -17.45
N ALA A 792 -0.49 -20.36 -16.21
CA ALA A 792 -1.68 -20.75 -15.45
C ALA A 792 -2.91 -19.87 -15.77
N ASN A 793 -2.73 -18.76 -16.50
CA ASN A 793 -3.77 -17.80 -16.84
C ASN A 793 -4.01 -17.73 -18.36
N TYR A 794 -5.17 -17.19 -18.72
CA TYR A 794 -5.58 -16.95 -20.10
C TYR A 794 -5.86 -15.47 -20.34
N VAL A 795 -5.64 -15.02 -21.57
CA VAL A 795 -5.85 -13.66 -22.05
C VAL A 795 -6.83 -13.68 -23.22
N LEU A 796 -7.75 -12.72 -23.27
CA LEU A 796 -8.65 -12.54 -24.41
C LEU A 796 -7.85 -12.24 -25.68
N ALA A 797 -8.26 -12.81 -26.82
CA ALA A 797 -7.56 -12.66 -28.10
C ALA A 797 -7.29 -11.20 -28.47
N GLU A 798 -8.26 -10.31 -28.30
CA GLU A 798 -8.14 -8.88 -28.56
C GLU A 798 -7.03 -8.20 -27.73
N LYS A 799 -6.84 -8.60 -26.46
CA LYS A 799 -5.78 -8.09 -25.56
C LYS A 799 -4.43 -8.76 -25.81
N TYR A 800 -4.45 -10.02 -26.25
CA TYR A 800 -3.23 -10.76 -26.57
C TYR A 800 -2.60 -10.28 -27.90
N LEU A 801 -3.42 -10.08 -28.94
CA LEU A 801 -3.02 -9.70 -30.30
C LEU A 801 -2.93 -8.17 -30.53
N SER A 802 -2.89 -7.36 -29.46
CA SER A 802 -2.73 -5.91 -29.51
C SER A 802 -1.51 -5.42 -28.70
N GLY A 803 -1.21 -4.12 -28.74
CA GLY A 803 -0.02 -3.54 -28.13
C GLY A 803 1.27 -3.91 -28.88
N ASN A 804 2.38 -4.16 -28.17
CA ASN A 804 3.66 -4.52 -28.79
C ASN A 804 3.70 -5.98 -29.29
N VAL A 805 2.96 -6.27 -30.36
CA VAL A 805 2.87 -7.61 -30.98
C VAL A 805 4.22 -8.10 -31.52
N LYS A 806 5.14 -7.22 -31.92
CA LYS A 806 6.49 -7.60 -32.37
C LYS A 806 7.34 -8.17 -31.22
N ALA A 807 7.28 -7.56 -30.03
CA ALA A 807 7.92 -8.11 -28.84
C ALA A 807 7.26 -9.43 -28.41
N LYS A 808 5.93 -9.49 -28.32
CA LYS A 808 5.18 -10.71 -27.99
C LYS A 808 5.53 -11.86 -28.96
N HIS A 809 5.56 -11.61 -30.26
CA HIS A 809 5.97 -12.58 -31.28
C HIS A 809 7.41 -13.09 -31.04
N LYS A 810 8.38 -12.19 -30.78
CA LYS A 810 9.79 -12.55 -30.48
C LYS A 810 9.92 -13.41 -29.21
N GLU A 811 9.13 -13.11 -28.17
CA GLU A 811 9.06 -13.88 -26.92
C GLU A 811 8.43 -15.27 -27.14
N VAL A 812 7.26 -15.32 -27.77
CA VAL A 812 6.45 -16.54 -28.01
C VAL A 812 7.13 -17.49 -28.99
N LYS A 813 7.72 -16.96 -30.06
CA LYS A 813 8.49 -17.76 -31.03
C LYS A 813 9.62 -18.53 -30.35
N LYS A 814 10.36 -17.85 -29.46
CA LYS A 814 11.42 -18.49 -28.68
C LYS A 814 10.89 -19.59 -27.75
N LEU A 815 9.70 -19.45 -27.17
CA LEU A 815 9.09 -20.51 -26.35
C LEU A 815 8.75 -21.75 -27.19
N VAL A 816 8.20 -21.57 -28.39
CA VAL A 816 7.95 -22.68 -29.33
C VAL A 816 9.28 -23.33 -29.78
N GLU A 817 10.31 -22.52 -30.07
CA GLU A 817 11.67 -23.01 -30.42
C GLU A 817 12.39 -23.73 -29.26
N ASP A 818 12.18 -23.32 -28.01
CA ASP A 818 12.67 -24.02 -26.80
C ASP A 818 11.76 -25.22 -26.40
N GLY A 819 10.69 -25.52 -27.15
CA GLY A 819 9.91 -26.76 -27.09
C GLY A 819 8.49 -26.70 -26.51
N PHE A 820 7.99 -25.51 -26.15
CA PHE A 820 6.67 -25.32 -25.52
C PHE A 820 5.54 -25.26 -26.57
N ASN A 821 5.14 -26.44 -27.05
CA ASN A 821 4.18 -26.61 -28.15
C ASN A 821 2.77 -26.05 -27.86
N GLU A 822 2.40 -25.81 -26.60
CA GLU A 822 1.12 -25.14 -26.28
C GLU A 822 1.01 -23.72 -26.87
N PHE A 823 2.12 -23.06 -27.16
CA PHE A 823 2.14 -21.69 -27.66
C PHE A 823 2.15 -21.60 -29.21
N VAL A 824 1.99 -22.70 -29.94
CA VAL A 824 1.91 -22.69 -31.41
C VAL A 824 0.71 -21.86 -31.89
N ASN A 825 -0.48 -22.03 -31.27
CA ASN A 825 -1.67 -21.24 -31.56
C ASN A 825 -1.45 -19.73 -31.32
N ASN A 826 -0.71 -19.38 -30.26
CA ASN A 826 -0.32 -18.00 -29.95
C ASN A 826 0.63 -17.45 -31.03
N LEU A 827 1.61 -18.25 -31.47
CA LEU A 827 2.62 -17.85 -32.45
C LEU A 827 1.99 -17.56 -33.81
N GLU A 828 1.25 -18.51 -34.38
CA GLU A 828 0.58 -18.34 -35.69
C GLU A 828 -0.34 -17.11 -35.71
N SER A 829 -1.05 -16.88 -34.59
CA SER A 829 -1.99 -15.76 -34.48
C SER A 829 -1.28 -14.42 -34.30
N LEU A 830 -0.10 -14.41 -33.67
CA LEU A 830 0.77 -13.23 -33.60
C LEU A 830 1.43 -12.92 -34.96
N GLU A 831 1.88 -13.95 -35.70
CA GLU A 831 2.42 -13.80 -37.06
C GLU A 831 1.40 -13.14 -38.01
N GLN A 832 0.11 -13.50 -37.89
CA GLN A 832 -0.99 -12.93 -38.68
C GLN A 832 -1.28 -11.44 -38.41
N VAL A 833 -0.88 -10.90 -37.25
CA VAL A 833 -1.10 -9.49 -36.86
C VAL A 833 0.18 -8.65 -36.85
N LEU A 834 1.31 -9.16 -37.34
CA LEU A 834 2.56 -8.40 -37.42
C LEU A 834 2.40 -7.16 -38.33
N PRO A 835 2.56 -5.92 -37.81
CA PRO A 835 2.49 -4.73 -38.64
C PRO A 835 3.74 -4.64 -39.53
N LYS A 836 3.54 -4.29 -40.79
CA LYS A 836 4.63 -4.04 -41.75
C LYS A 836 5.64 -3.04 -41.19
N ASP A 837 6.91 -3.25 -41.50
CA ASP A 837 7.94 -2.25 -41.22
C ASP A 837 7.74 -1.01 -42.12
N LEU A 838 7.77 0.16 -41.51
CA LEU A 838 7.77 1.45 -42.19
C LEU A 838 9.22 1.83 -42.50
N LYS A 839 9.48 2.38 -43.69
CA LYS A 839 10.78 2.99 -44.02
C LYS A 839 10.81 4.41 -43.48
N ALA A 840 12.00 5.00 -43.32
CA ALA A 840 12.13 6.39 -42.88
C ALA A 840 11.31 7.38 -43.75
N VAL A 841 11.30 7.17 -45.08
CA VAL A 841 10.49 7.95 -46.04
C VAL A 841 8.97 7.82 -45.86
N ASP A 842 8.49 6.79 -45.15
CA ASP A 842 7.06 6.59 -44.84
C ASP A 842 6.65 7.31 -43.54
N ILE A 843 7.60 7.89 -42.79
CA ILE A 843 7.40 8.48 -41.46
C ILE A 843 7.44 10.02 -41.57
N SER A 844 6.29 10.64 -41.88
CA SER A 844 6.16 12.10 -41.81
C SER A 844 6.14 12.59 -40.36
N ILE A 845 7.06 13.48 -39.98
CA ILE A 845 7.17 14.02 -38.62
C ILE A 845 6.96 15.54 -38.63
N SER A 846 6.22 16.06 -37.65
CA SER A 846 6.04 17.51 -37.43
C SER A 846 6.75 17.96 -36.16
N LEU A 847 7.08 19.25 -36.05
CA LEU A 847 7.56 19.84 -34.80
C LEU A 847 6.52 19.63 -33.66
N GLY A 848 7.01 19.57 -32.42
CA GLY A 848 6.15 19.31 -31.25
C GLY A 848 5.73 17.85 -31.04
N THR A 849 6.16 16.93 -31.89
CA THR A 849 5.90 15.48 -31.73
C THR A 849 6.58 14.92 -30.48
N THR A 850 5.79 14.50 -29.49
CA THR A 850 6.23 14.11 -28.13
C THR A 850 6.87 12.73 -28.01
N TRP A 851 7.04 11.99 -29.11
CA TRP A 851 7.83 10.74 -29.14
C TRP A 851 9.25 10.91 -29.67
N ILE A 852 9.60 12.07 -30.26
CA ILE A 852 11.00 12.37 -30.60
C ILE A 852 11.75 12.70 -29.30
N PRO A 853 12.88 12.03 -28.98
CA PRO A 853 13.69 12.37 -27.82
C PRO A 853 14.14 13.84 -27.81
N ILE A 854 14.05 14.49 -26.64
CA ILE A 854 14.31 15.94 -26.47
C ILE A 854 15.71 16.38 -26.96
N LYS A 855 16.69 15.47 -26.98
CA LYS A 855 18.04 15.74 -27.52
C LYS A 855 18.04 16.26 -28.97
N TYR A 856 17.16 15.74 -29.83
CA TYR A 856 17.12 16.14 -31.24
C TYR A 856 16.53 17.54 -31.43
N TYR A 857 15.52 17.92 -30.61
CA TYR A 857 15.02 19.29 -30.59
C TYR A 857 16.07 20.27 -30.08
N LYS A 858 16.85 19.89 -29.06
CA LYS A 858 17.96 20.71 -28.56
C LYS A 858 19.03 20.93 -29.64
N GLN A 859 19.49 19.86 -30.26
CA GLN A 859 20.45 19.91 -31.37
C GLN A 859 19.94 20.76 -32.54
N PHE A 860 18.69 20.57 -32.98
CA PHE A 860 18.09 21.37 -34.06
C PHE A 860 17.99 22.86 -33.72
N ILE A 861 17.64 23.23 -32.48
CA ILE A 861 17.60 24.63 -32.03
C ILE A 861 19.01 25.24 -32.00
N GLU A 862 20.00 24.48 -31.50
CA GLU A 862 21.40 24.92 -31.42
C GLU A 862 22.05 25.07 -32.81
N GLU A 863 21.84 24.13 -33.73
CA GLU A 863 22.32 24.21 -35.12
C GLU A 863 21.61 25.32 -35.92
N THR A 864 20.28 25.44 -35.82
CA THR A 864 19.50 26.42 -36.60
C THR A 864 19.74 27.86 -36.14
N LEU A 865 19.80 28.11 -34.83
CA LEU A 865 19.98 29.47 -34.30
C LEU A 865 21.44 29.83 -34.01
N GLN A 866 22.37 28.88 -34.11
CA GLN A 866 23.80 29.04 -33.81
C GLN A 866 24.05 29.48 -32.36
N ILE A 867 23.35 28.85 -31.40
CA ILE A 867 23.38 29.15 -29.96
C ILE A 867 23.81 27.93 -29.14
N THR A 868 23.96 28.10 -27.81
CA THR A 868 24.38 27.03 -26.89
C THR A 868 23.27 26.64 -25.89
N PRO A 869 23.39 25.52 -25.16
CA PRO A 869 22.46 25.12 -24.09
C PRO A 869 22.33 26.10 -22.90
N LYS A 870 23.04 27.25 -22.91
CA LYS A 870 22.91 28.32 -21.91
C LYS A 870 21.96 29.43 -22.36
N ASP A 871 21.66 29.49 -23.66
CA ASP A 871 20.94 30.57 -24.31
C ASP A 871 19.44 30.30 -24.42
N TYR A 872 18.99 29.11 -24.03
CA TYR A 872 17.58 28.74 -23.99
C TYR A 872 17.31 27.62 -22.95
N ASP A 873 16.06 27.53 -22.50
CA ASP A 873 15.52 26.41 -21.75
C ASP A 873 14.38 25.77 -22.55
N LEU A 874 14.45 24.45 -22.75
CA LEU A 874 13.46 23.64 -23.47
C LEU A 874 13.00 22.51 -22.56
N PHE A 875 11.70 22.49 -22.30
CA PHE A 875 11.03 21.53 -21.42
C PHE A 875 9.84 20.87 -22.13
N LEU A 876 9.65 19.59 -21.83
CA LEU A 876 8.47 18.79 -22.20
C LEU A 876 7.90 18.18 -20.92
N MET A 877 6.65 18.51 -20.59
CA MET A 877 5.97 17.88 -19.45
C MET A 877 5.40 16.53 -19.88
N GLU A 878 6.15 15.45 -19.64
CA GLU A 878 5.85 14.09 -20.13
C GLU A 878 4.41 13.60 -19.85
N LYS A 879 3.81 14.07 -18.74
CA LYS A 879 2.44 13.69 -18.34
C LYS A 879 1.32 14.39 -19.11
N THR A 880 1.56 15.56 -19.70
CA THR A 880 0.56 16.32 -20.46
C THR A 880 0.92 16.50 -21.93
N GLY A 881 2.17 16.22 -22.31
CA GLY A 881 2.70 16.46 -23.65
C GLY A 881 2.97 17.94 -23.95
N GLU A 882 2.89 18.82 -22.94
CA GLU A 882 3.05 20.26 -23.10
C GLU A 882 4.53 20.67 -23.25
N TRP A 883 4.82 21.44 -24.29
CA TRP A 883 6.12 22.05 -24.52
C TRP A 883 6.22 23.45 -23.90
N SER A 884 7.41 23.81 -23.44
CA SER A 884 7.76 25.19 -23.05
C SER A 884 9.16 25.50 -23.58
N LEU A 885 9.31 26.60 -24.31
CA LEU A 885 10.60 27.06 -24.83
C LEU A 885 10.83 28.52 -24.43
N LYS A 886 11.91 28.78 -23.68
CA LYS A 886 12.28 30.13 -23.24
C LYS A 886 13.71 30.43 -23.67
N GLY A 887 13.86 31.28 -24.68
CA GLY A 887 15.17 31.71 -25.17
C GLY A 887 15.57 33.10 -24.69
N PHE A 888 16.86 33.29 -24.46
CA PHE A 888 17.45 34.60 -24.16
C PHE A 888 17.64 35.38 -25.46
N GLY A 889 16.70 36.27 -25.73
CA GLY A 889 16.62 37.02 -26.99
C GLY A 889 17.87 37.84 -27.35
N TYR A 890 18.83 38.07 -26.46
CA TYR A 890 20.10 38.75 -26.78
C TYR A 890 21.14 37.84 -27.47
N SER A 891 21.08 36.52 -27.28
CA SER A 891 22.14 35.60 -27.76
C SER A 891 22.13 35.36 -29.28
N LEU A 892 21.05 35.73 -29.98
CA LEU A 892 20.92 35.56 -31.42
C LEU A 892 21.75 36.59 -32.20
N SER A 893 22.47 36.14 -33.24
CA SER A 893 23.19 37.04 -34.14
C SER A 893 22.24 37.92 -34.96
N SER A 894 22.69 39.09 -35.42
CA SER A 894 21.88 39.98 -36.27
C SER A 894 21.42 39.30 -37.56
N TYR A 895 22.22 38.37 -38.09
CA TYR A 895 21.90 37.56 -39.26
C TYR A 895 20.69 36.63 -38.99
N ILE A 896 20.76 35.82 -37.92
CA ILE A 896 19.70 34.88 -37.52
C ILE A 896 18.38 35.61 -37.23
N ARG A 897 18.44 36.81 -36.66
CA ARG A 897 17.25 37.68 -36.49
C ARG A 897 16.65 38.14 -37.82
N SER A 898 17.48 38.49 -38.80
CA SER A 898 17.01 38.94 -40.11
C SER A 898 16.47 37.81 -40.99
N GLU A 899 16.82 36.56 -40.71
CA GLU A 899 16.33 35.38 -41.43
C GLU A 899 15.05 34.80 -40.78
N TYR A 900 14.99 34.74 -39.45
CA TYR A 900 13.93 34.01 -38.71
C TYR A 900 13.12 34.86 -37.70
N ALA A 901 13.03 36.18 -37.86
CA ALA A 901 12.18 37.04 -37.01
C ALA A 901 11.65 38.29 -37.76
N THR A 902 10.63 38.93 -37.19
CA THR A 902 10.18 40.28 -37.60
C THR A 902 10.25 41.24 -36.42
N GLU A 903 9.93 42.53 -36.63
CA GLU A 903 9.80 43.49 -35.52
C GLU A 903 8.71 43.10 -34.49
N ARG A 904 7.81 42.16 -34.82
CA ARG A 904 6.64 41.77 -34.03
C ARG A 904 6.72 40.36 -33.43
N ILE A 905 7.65 39.51 -33.87
CA ILE A 905 7.82 38.13 -33.35
C ILE A 905 9.28 37.69 -33.42
N GLY A 906 9.78 37.03 -32.37
CA GLY A 906 11.14 36.51 -32.30
C GLY A 906 11.27 35.04 -32.73
N CYS A 907 12.50 34.60 -33.02
CA CYS A 907 12.81 33.23 -33.44
C CYS A 907 12.35 32.18 -32.41
N PHE A 908 12.47 32.48 -31.12
CA PHE A 908 12.03 31.59 -30.04
C PHE A 908 10.50 31.50 -29.94
N ASP A 909 9.78 32.60 -30.19
CA ASP A 909 8.30 32.60 -30.20
C ASP A 909 7.78 31.75 -31.37
N LEU A 910 8.42 31.84 -32.54
CA LEU A 910 8.12 31.03 -33.71
C LEU A 910 8.39 29.53 -33.47
N LEU A 911 9.49 29.19 -32.81
CA LEU A 911 9.79 27.82 -32.40
C LEU A 911 8.81 27.30 -31.33
N GLU A 912 8.40 28.11 -30.35
CA GLU A 912 7.37 27.71 -29.38
C GLU A 912 6.01 27.51 -30.07
N HIS A 913 5.65 28.40 -31.01
CA HIS A 913 4.47 28.23 -31.86
C HIS A 913 4.51 26.90 -32.64
N GLY A 914 5.66 26.54 -33.22
CA GLY A 914 5.84 25.26 -33.92
C GLY A 914 5.77 24.04 -32.98
N LEU A 915 6.40 24.10 -31.80
CA LEU A 915 6.35 23.05 -30.79
C LEU A 915 4.93 22.84 -30.22
N LEU A 916 4.17 23.91 -30.07
CA LEU A 916 2.78 23.88 -29.62
C LEU A 916 1.77 23.77 -30.77
N ARG A 917 2.24 23.66 -32.02
CA ARG A 917 1.45 23.61 -33.27
C ARG A 917 0.40 24.73 -33.37
N LYS A 918 0.68 25.89 -32.76
CA LYS A 918 -0.16 27.09 -32.80
C LYS A 918 -0.01 27.76 -34.18
N PRO A 919 -1.09 28.15 -34.86
CA PRO A 919 -0.96 28.99 -36.04
C PRO A 919 -0.27 30.31 -35.66
N ILE A 920 0.76 30.69 -36.41
CA ILE A 920 1.38 32.00 -36.32
C ILE A 920 0.35 33.02 -36.82
N ARG A 921 0.17 34.13 -36.08
CA ARG A 921 -0.73 35.24 -36.41
C ARG A 921 -0.17 36.53 -35.86
N ILE A 922 0.26 37.42 -36.73
CA ILE A 922 0.91 38.67 -36.37
C ILE A 922 -0.09 39.81 -36.54
N TYR A 923 -0.13 40.72 -35.56
CA TYR A 923 -1.13 41.78 -35.49
C TYR A 923 -0.47 43.16 -35.40
N ASP A 924 -0.93 44.09 -36.22
CA ASP A 924 -0.64 45.50 -36.07
C ASP A 924 -1.49 46.08 -34.92
N LYS A 925 -0.82 46.83 -34.04
CA LYS A 925 -1.47 47.62 -32.99
C LYS A 925 -1.84 48.99 -33.55
N LYS A 926 -3.11 49.35 -33.49
CA LYS A 926 -3.61 50.71 -33.76
C LYS A 926 -4.33 51.21 -32.50
N LEU A 927 -4.36 52.52 -32.30
CA LEU A 927 -5.21 53.14 -31.27
C LEU A 927 -6.50 53.61 -31.95
N ASP A 928 -7.65 53.30 -31.35
CA ASP A 928 -8.92 53.90 -31.76
C ASP A 928 -9.04 55.36 -31.28
N PRO A 929 -10.02 56.15 -31.76
CA PRO A 929 -10.20 57.55 -31.36
C PRO A 929 -10.50 57.77 -29.86
N SER A 930 -10.71 56.71 -29.07
CA SER A 930 -10.85 56.77 -27.61
C SER A 930 -9.56 56.45 -26.86
N GLY A 931 -8.46 56.15 -27.58
CA GLY A 931 -7.16 55.80 -27.01
C GLY A 931 -7.00 54.32 -26.66
N LYS A 932 -7.88 53.44 -27.14
CA LYS A 932 -7.85 52.00 -26.84
C LYS A 932 -7.07 51.22 -27.91
N GLU A 933 -6.24 50.27 -27.47
CA GLU A 933 -5.54 49.35 -28.38
C GLU A 933 -6.54 48.42 -29.11
N ILE A 934 -6.58 48.54 -30.42
CA ILE A 934 -7.21 47.59 -31.34
C ILE A 934 -6.12 46.83 -32.12
N ARG A 935 -6.39 45.57 -32.47
CA ARG A 935 -5.45 44.69 -33.16
C ARG A 935 -6.02 44.23 -34.50
N GLU A 936 -5.27 44.47 -35.56
CA GLU A 936 -5.63 44.14 -36.94
C GLU A 936 -4.63 43.11 -37.46
N LEU A 937 -5.08 42.04 -38.12
CA LEU A 937 -4.17 41.00 -38.61
C LEU A 937 -3.29 41.58 -39.73
N ASN A 938 -1.97 41.41 -39.62
CA ASN A 938 -0.99 41.82 -40.62
C ASN A 938 -0.71 40.63 -41.57
N PRO A 939 -1.26 40.59 -42.80
CA PRO A 939 -1.18 39.42 -43.70
C PRO A 939 0.09 39.40 -44.55
N LYS A 940 1.13 40.15 -44.16
CA LYS A 940 2.46 40.15 -44.79
C LYS A 940 3.53 39.57 -43.89
N GLU A 941 3.35 39.68 -42.58
CA GLU A 941 4.21 39.06 -41.56
C GLU A 941 3.57 37.79 -40.97
N THR A 942 2.27 37.55 -41.20
CA THR A 942 1.57 36.27 -40.93
C THR A 942 1.67 35.34 -42.13
#